data_AF-A0A9W6UCT4-F1
#
_entry.id   AF-A0A9W6UCT4-F1
#
_cell.length_a   1.000
_cell.length_b   1.000
_cell.length_c   1.000
_cell.angle_alpha   90.00
_cell.angle_beta   90.00
_cell.angle_gamma   90.00
#
_symmetry.space_group_name_H-M   'P 1'
#
loop_
_entity.id
_entity.type
_entity.pdbx_description
1 polymer ?
#
loop_
_entity_poly.entity_id
_entity_poly.type
_entity_poly.pdbx_seq_one_letter_code
_entity_poly.pdbx_strand_id
1 'polypeptide(L)'
;MAAALSGTNLVPLCTSAEGADGRGLRLHSAGVEVLSGAKLAARKVALVGVLHAREDDKQAERGLFLSASAASVAEQDASMLLLVLRGVSLVDEPFWGSLLFVLSSHVVVARAGPVTAASFQAALPFLADVAQLQVAEAAADGDRNAALLKKLAPRFTWGAVDLKIKDMNGCDSASSYFEQQLAAGSTDAQLLLSALVPVRDAVVLKSNSFQTPEEPHSSPKLLTHVADRLECKAFFGRYMSGALLVRLLRSLTHSMVMPDGAPVVLQRVVTNVYAAHWQELVRQAFKSYCDLVHARLAVYERAPITAEYLVDVTERKLKANQVQENQQSAVVDAGQGNFSVFDEFGNLKKHQVAEDGAGDSIVNATTPAPLNTGLFSFLKNRAGRALSKQLSRFPTNRWSTSIRGGGQSGAPGDNGELGGILEDAEAAEAELLEEANALQSPDLLLARCTASITRYSVPMEYLNTPSEAMPVNVSVLDTVHTEGLEEVNALLKPFLVDLRGPLPSSPELSCSLDFHVGKKNLWAKLVRVRRRFERANEVSSAIFCGELLRYLHSVVLRKNQTDTEAQQQQQQLRGRAVSSVMLVDKKSGNAPVALTRVPLELLTYKNNLEAMVSQYNFVARGPQAATVLAGFLNGPVRRQLQHLTEQEYDRFSAACDEKERRIQELEESLEDKERQVKQITKANAEWGRQEHEAIAGIEQTHAEQVSSLQNSIRSTEAKIEGALADQQVLYQSTMQATRHTIDTVDKVADKGRVVSGYLERYEKAHVFSSRWRQYFYVLKHATLTCYKSKSEYEERGPPFERPISISGYRVVQSRTDELKIKLVPPEAGRQMLRFRAPASVGRETWMKRFAEATQYSSQ
;
A
#
# COMPACT_ATOMS: atom_id res chain seq x y z
N MET A 1 46.59 -43.12 29.52
CA MET A 1 46.98 -43.36 28.11
C MET A 1 47.45 -44.80 27.91
N ALA A 2 48.55 -45.23 28.53
CA ALA A 2 49.07 -46.60 28.41
C ALA A 2 48.05 -47.70 28.71
N ALA A 3 47.24 -47.55 29.77
CA ALA A 3 46.16 -48.50 30.11
C ALA A 3 45.07 -48.66 29.03
N ALA A 4 44.84 -47.63 28.20
CA ALA A 4 43.83 -47.66 27.15
C ALA A 4 44.28 -48.42 25.90
N LEU A 5 45.60 -48.64 25.73
CA LEU A 5 46.20 -49.34 24.60
C LEU A 5 46.80 -50.68 25.00
N SER A 6 47.26 -50.83 26.25
CA SER A 6 47.90 -52.05 26.74
C SER A 6 46.97 -53.25 26.75
N GLY A 7 45.63 -53.07 26.80
CA GLY A 7 44.63 -54.14 26.76
C GLY A 7 43.73 -54.12 25.52
N THR A 8 44.22 -53.57 24.40
CA THR A 8 43.43 -53.47 23.17
C THR A 8 43.65 -54.67 22.27
N ASN A 9 42.56 -55.27 21.82
CA ASN A 9 42.60 -56.24 20.74
C ASN A 9 43.10 -55.55 19.47
N LEU A 10 43.98 -56.22 18.73
CA LEU A 10 44.42 -55.76 17.42
C LEU A 10 43.45 -56.26 16.35
N VAL A 11 43.09 -55.37 15.42
CA VAL A 11 42.28 -55.69 14.24
C VAL A 11 43.16 -55.71 13.00
N PRO A 12 42.93 -56.64 12.05
CA PRO A 12 43.67 -56.61 10.80
C PRO A 12 43.38 -55.31 10.06
N LEU A 13 44.42 -54.65 9.56
CA LEU A 13 44.31 -53.45 8.73
C LEU A 13 44.67 -53.77 7.29
N CYS A 14 45.87 -54.32 7.07
CA CYS A 14 46.35 -54.73 5.75
C CYS A 14 47.11 -56.05 5.90
N THR A 15 46.59 -57.15 5.34
CA THR A 15 47.22 -58.48 5.45
C THR A 15 47.40 -59.13 4.09
N SER A 16 48.28 -60.13 4.02
CA SER A 16 48.44 -61.06 2.91
C SER A 16 48.15 -62.48 3.38
N ALA A 17 47.58 -63.28 2.49
CA ALA A 17 47.40 -64.72 2.72
C ALA A 17 48.71 -65.48 2.52
N GLU A 18 48.88 -66.59 3.23
CA GLU A 18 50.04 -67.46 3.10
C GLU A 18 50.14 -68.03 1.66
N GLY A 19 51.29 -67.83 0.99
CA GLY A 19 51.55 -68.32 -0.37
C GLY A 19 51.10 -67.42 -1.52
N ALA A 20 50.61 -66.20 -1.25
CA ALA A 20 50.35 -65.21 -2.31
C ALA A 20 51.63 -64.45 -2.69
N ASP A 21 51.95 -64.36 -3.98
CA ASP A 21 53.14 -63.69 -4.56
C ASP A 21 53.13 -62.15 -4.42
N GLY A 22 52.88 -61.61 -3.23
CA GLY A 22 52.82 -60.15 -2.95
C GLY A 22 51.63 -59.41 -3.60
N ARG A 23 50.94 -60.03 -4.56
CA ARG A 23 49.79 -59.46 -5.30
C ARG A 23 48.45 -59.56 -4.56
N GLY A 24 48.43 -60.19 -3.39
CA GLY A 24 47.22 -60.53 -2.63
C GLY A 24 46.95 -59.64 -1.41
N LEU A 25 47.44 -58.39 -1.38
CA LEU A 25 47.21 -57.49 -0.24
C LEU A 25 45.73 -57.16 -0.09
N ARG A 26 45.19 -57.42 1.10
CA ARG A 26 43.80 -57.15 1.46
C ARG A 26 43.75 -56.09 2.55
N LEU A 27 43.05 -54.99 2.24
CA LEU A 27 42.68 -54.00 3.23
C LEU A 27 41.37 -54.44 3.91
N HIS A 28 41.38 -54.60 5.22
CA HIS A 28 40.24 -55.12 5.98
C HIS A 28 39.29 -54.01 6.41
N SER A 29 37.98 -54.28 6.34
CA SER A 29 36.94 -53.33 6.76
C SER A 29 37.07 -52.95 8.23
N ALA A 30 37.40 -53.91 9.11
CA ALA A 30 37.56 -53.67 10.55
C ALA A 30 38.58 -52.56 10.86
N GLY A 31 39.78 -52.62 10.26
CA GLY A 31 40.78 -51.56 10.42
C GLY A 31 40.37 -50.23 9.76
N VAL A 32 39.68 -50.29 8.62
CA VAL A 32 39.16 -49.09 7.93
C VAL A 32 38.07 -48.39 8.74
N GLU A 33 37.19 -49.15 9.40
CA GLU A 33 36.11 -48.63 10.26
C GLU A 33 36.68 -47.91 11.48
N VAL A 34 37.73 -48.44 12.10
CA VAL A 34 38.45 -47.74 13.18
C VAL A 34 38.95 -46.38 12.69
N LEU A 35 39.69 -46.35 11.57
CA LEU A 35 40.25 -45.11 11.02
C LEU A 35 39.19 -44.13 10.48
N SER A 36 38.06 -44.65 9.98
CA SER A 36 36.96 -43.85 9.42
C SER A 36 35.92 -43.44 10.47
N GLY A 37 36.08 -43.88 11.72
CA GLY A 37 35.20 -43.51 12.81
C GLY A 37 35.19 -42.00 13.06
N ALA A 38 34.05 -41.46 13.51
CA ALA A 38 33.83 -40.02 13.67
C ALA A 38 34.93 -39.28 14.48
N LYS A 39 35.55 -39.97 15.45
CA LYS A 39 36.64 -39.41 16.28
C LYS A 39 37.97 -39.27 15.54
N LEU A 40 38.23 -40.11 14.54
CA LEU A 40 39.54 -40.24 13.88
C LEU A 40 39.53 -39.77 12.44
N ALA A 41 38.38 -39.73 11.78
CA ALA A 41 38.25 -39.35 10.38
C ALA A 41 38.82 -37.95 10.08
N ALA A 42 38.61 -37.00 10.99
CA ALA A 42 38.98 -35.59 10.84
C ALA A 42 40.06 -35.11 11.81
N ARG A 43 40.41 -35.91 12.83
CA ARG A 43 41.40 -35.58 13.86
C ARG A 43 42.80 -36.02 13.46
N LYS A 44 43.83 -35.36 14.00
CA LYS A 44 45.23 -35.78 13.82
C LYS A 44 45.44 -37.17 14.39
N VAL A 45 46.12 -38.02 13.64
CA VAL A 45 46.47 -39.38 14.03
C VAL A 45 47.98 -39.54 14.04
N ALA A 46 48.50 -40.07 15.15
CA ALA A 46 49.90 -40.47 15.28
C ALA A 46 49.98 -42.00 15.37
N LEU A 47 50.72 -42.60 14.46
CA LEU A 47 50.90 -44.04 14.38
C LEU A 47 52.20 -44.47 15.06
N VAL A 48 52.09 -45.34 16.06
CA VAL A 48 53.22 -46.00 16.69
C VAL A 48 53.39 -47.36 16.05
N GLY A 49 54.37 -47.48 15.17
CA GLY A 49 54.73 -48.72 14.51
C GLY A 49 55.49 -49.64 15.45
N VAL A 50 55.06 -50.88 15.62
CA VAL A 50 55.81 -51.89 16.38
C VAL A 50 56.20 -53.04 15.46
N LEU A 51 57.51 -53.21 15.29
CA LEU A 51 58.09 -54.32 14.53
C LEU A 51 58.13 -55.55 15.43
N HIS A 52 57.21 -56.48 15.19
CA HIS A 52 57.10 -57.76 15.85
C HIS A 52 57.21 -58.89 14.81
N ALA A 53 58.40 -59.02 14.21
CA ALA A 53 58.73 -60.07 13.26
C ALA A 53 59.43 -61.22 13.99
N ARG A 54 58.67 -62.30 14.25
CA ARG A 54 59.21 -63.58 14.73
C ARG A 54 59.18 -64.56 13.55
N GLU A 55 60.28 -65.26 13.32
CA GLU A 55 60.47 -66.12 12.13
C GLU A 55 59.65 -67.43 12.17
N ASP A 56 59.14 -67.83 13.36
CA ASP A 56 58.51 -69.15 13.58
C ASP A 56 56.98 -69.13 13.77
N ASP A 57 56.32 -67.97 13.75
CA ASP A 57 54.88 -67.89 14.01
C ASP A 57 54.06 -68.13 12.73
N LYS A 58 53.59 -69.37 12.56
CA LYS A 58 52.61 -69.76 11.53
C LYS A 58 51.22 -69.20 11.87
N GLN A 59 51.03 -67.89 11.72
CA GLN A 59 49.72 -67.24 11.75
C GLN A 59 49.03 -67.34 10.37
N ALA A 60 47.71 -67.59 10.37
CA ALA A 60 46.92 -67.75 9.14
C ALA A 60 46.82 -66.47 8.28
N GLU A 61 46.98 -65.29 8.89
CA GLU A 61 47.08 -64.01 8.18
C GLU A 61 48.27 -63.20 8.72
N ARG A 62 49.09 -62.67 7.79
CA ARG A 62 50.31 -61.89 8.11
C ARG A 62 50.24 -60.48 7.55
N GLY A 63 50.84 -59.51 8.24
CA GLY A 63 50.87 -58.11 7.81
C GLY A 63 50.65 -57.11 8.94
N LEU A 64 49.97 -56.00 8.64
CA LEU A 64 49.74 -54.88 9.54
C LEU A 64 48.41 -54.98 10.28
N PHE A 65 48.49 -54.87 11.60
CA PHE A 65 47.35 -54.86 12.51
C PHE A 65 47.29 -53.54 13.27
N LEU A 66 46.09 -53.00 13.48
CA LEU A 66 45.84 -51.73 14.14
C LEU A 66 45.20 -51.96 15.52
N SER A 67 45.50 -51.12 16.51
CA SER A 67 44.76 -51.15 17.78
C SER A 67 43.28 -50.78 17.56
N ALA A 68 42.36 -51.56 18.13
CA ALA A 68 40.91 -51.32 18.00
C ALA A 68 40.45 -50.00 18.65
N SER A 69 41.24 -49.44 19.57
CA SER A 69 40.98 -48.14 20.19
C SER A 69 42.19 -47.21 20.03
N ALA A 70 41.92 -45.91 20.10
CA ALA A 70 42.93 -44.86 20.10
C ALA A 70 43.03 -44.20 21.46
N ALA A 71 44.24 -43.81 21.87
CA ALA A 71 44.45 -43.00 23.05
C ALA A 71 44.60 -41.51 22.68
N SER A 72 43.91 -40.64 23.41
CA SER A 72 44.01 -39.19 23.15
C SER A 72 45.32 -38.62 23.69
N VAL A 73 46.02 -37.85 22.86
CA VAL A 73 47.20 -37.06 23.21
C VAL A 73 46.77 -35.60 23.26
N ALA A 74 46.39 -35.13 24.45
CA ALA A 74 45.72 -33.84 24.63
C ALA A 74 46.58 -32.65 24.19
N GLU A 75 47.88 -32.68 24.47
CA GLU A 75 48.82 -31.58 24.16
C GLU A 75 48.93 -31.28 22.65
N GLN A 76 48.68 -32.27 21.79
CA GLN A 76 48.81 -32.13 20.33
C GLN A 76 47.45 -32.12 19.60
N ASP A 77 46.36 -32.25 20.35
CA ASP A 77 45.03 -32.58 19.84
C ASP A 77 45.06 -33.73 18.83
N ALA A 78 45.68 -34.83 19.24
CA ALA A 78 45.91 -35.99 18.39
C ALA A 78 45.42 -37.28 19.02
N SER A 79 45.26 -38.31 18.20
CA SER A 79 44.92 -39.66 18.63
C SER A 79 46.06 -40.61 18.28
N MET A 80 46.58 -41.29 19.29
CA MET A 80 47.64 -42.29 19.16
C MET A 80 47.03 -43.67 18.92
N LEU A 81 47.52 -44.35 17.89
CA LEU A 81 47.16 -45.72 17.54
C LEU A 81 48.42 -46.58 17.44
N LEU A 82 48.30 -47.86 17.76
CA LEU A 82 49.37 -48.84 17.54
C LEU A 82 49.19 -49.50 16.18
N LEU A 83 50.27 -49.56 15.40
CA LEU A 83 50.34 -50.28 14.13
C LEU A 83 51.39 -51.39 14.29
N VAL A 84 50.95 -52.63 14.46
CA VAL A 84 51.82 -53.76 14.78
C VAL A 84 51.99 -54.63 13.53
N LEU A 85 53.24 -54.87 13.13
CA LEU A 85 53.56 -55.82 12.07
C LEU A 85 53.72 -57.21 12.67
N ARG A 86 52.98 -58.21 12.16
CA ARG A 86 53.00 -59.60 12.66
C ARG A 86 53.12 -60.62 11.51
N GLY A 87 53.79 -61.75 11.78
CA GLY A 87 53.80 -62.94 10.90
C GLY A 87 54.59 -62.80 9.59
N VAL A 88 55.49 -61.82 9.50
CA VAL A 88 56.25 -61.49 8.28
C VAL A 88 57.76 -61.61 8.55
N SER A 89 58.49 -62.27 7.64
CA SER A 89 59.96 -62.21 7.56
C SER A 89 60.38 -60.94 6.83
N LEU A 90 61.07 -60.03 7.52
CA LEU A 90 61.55 -58.78 6.91
C LEU A 90 62.71 -58.98 5.93
N VAL A 91 63.37 -60.15 6.00
CA VAL A 91 64.43 -60.52 5.06
C VAL A 91 63.83 -60.90 3.70
N ASP A 92 62.72 -61.64 3.71
CA ASP A 92 62.06 -62.11 2.49
C ASP A 92 61.04 -61.11 1.95
N GLU A 93 60.33 -60.40 2.83
CA GLU A 93 59.29 -59.42 2.49
C GLU A 93 59.59 -58.03 3.11
N PRO A 94 60.70 -57.36 2.70
CA PRO A 94 61.12 -56.07 3.27
C PRO A 94 60.10 -54.95 3.06
N PHE A 95 59.22 -55.05 2.05
CA PHE A 95 58.19 -54.06 1.76
C PHE A 95 57.31 -53.72 2.99
N TRP A 96 57.00 -54.71 3.83
CA TRP A 96 56.16 -54.52 5.02
C TRP A 96 56.83 -53.62 6.05
N GLY A 97 58.14 -53.78 6.24
CA GLY A 97 58.94 -52.91 7.09
C GLY A 97 58.98 -51.48 6.55
N SER A 98 59.19 -51.33 5.24
CA SER A 98 59.19 -50.03 4.55
C SER A 98 57.84 -49.32 4.68
N LEU A 99 56.74 -50.04 4.48
CA LEU A 99 55.38 -49.50 4.61
C LEU A 99 55.10 -49.05 6.05
N LEU A 100 55.43 -49.87 7.05
CA LEU A 100 55.29 -49.51 8.46
C LEU A 100 56.10 -48.25 8.79
N PHE A 101 57.35 -48.20 8.33
CA PHE A 101 58.27 -47.11 8.60
C PHE A 101 57.82 -45.77 7.98
N VAL A 102 57.35 -45.81 6.74
CA VAL A 102 56.80 -44.63 6.07
C VAL A 102 55.54 -44.14 6.78
N LEU A 103 54.61 -45.01 7.18
CA LEU A 103 53.34 -44.59 7.80
C LEU A 103 53.50 -44.11 9.25
N SER A 104 54.47 -44.65 9.99
CA SER A 104 54.59 -44.40 11.42
C SER A 104 55.16 -43.02 11.74
N SER A 105 54.67 -42.43 12.83
CA SER A 105 55.30 -41.30 13.54
C SER A 105 56.51 -41.76 14.35
N HIS A 106 56.39 -42.93 14.97
CA HIS A 106 57.40 -43.52 15.83
C HIS A 106 57.44 -45.02 15.59
N VAL A 107 58.60 -45.57 15.27
CA VAL A 107 58.83 -47.01 15.11
C VAL A 107 59.57 -47.58 16.32
N VAL A 108 59.07 -48.69 16.84
CA VAL A 108 59.68 -49.45 17.92
C VAL A 108 60.08 -50.82 17.41
N VAL A 109 61.33 -51.20 17.67
CA VAL A 109 61.82 -52.56 17.49
C VAL A 109 62.04 -53.18 18.87
N ALA A 110 61.41 -54.31 19.16
CA ALA A 110 61.67 -55.04 20.41
C ALA A 110 62.46 -56.32 20.11
N ARG A 111 63.65 -56.46 20.69
CA ARG A 111 64.51 -57.65 20.54
C ARG A 111 65.02 -58.11 21.90
N ALA A 112 65.07 -59.42 22.09
CA ALA A 112 65.57 -60.03 23.32
C ALA A 112 67.11 -60.00 23.37
N GLY A 113 67.65 -59.72 24.57
CA GLY A 113 69.08 -59.81 24.84
C GLY A 113 69.89 -58.59 24.36
N PRO A 114 71.24 -58.75 24.25
CA PRO A 114 72.15 -57.69 23.86
C PRO A 114 71.97 -57.26 22.40
N VAL A 115 72.32 -56.01 22.11
CA VAL A 115 72.24 -55.45 20.75
C VAL A 115 73.50 -55.87 19.99
N THR A 116 73.33 -56.66 18.91
CA THR A 116 74.43 -57.16 18.09
C THR A 116 74.24 -56.79 16.61
N ALA A 117 75.29 -56.91 15.80
CA ALA A 117 75.21 -56.71 14.36
C ALA A 117 74.14 -57.59 13.68
N ALA A 118 74.03 -58.87 14.10
CA ALA A 118 73.00 -59.78 13.63
C ALA A 118 71.58 -59.31 14.01
N SER A 119 71.43 -58.71 15.20
CA SER A 119 70.15 -58.13 15.64
C SER A 119 69.68 -57.01 14.70
N PHE A 120 70.60 -56.17 14.21
CA PHE A 120 70.28 -55.11 13.24
C PHE A 120 69.91 -55.68 11.87
N GLN A 121 70.71 -56.62 11.36
CA GLN A 121 70.49 -57.22 10.04
C GLN A 121 69.15 -57.98 9.95
N ALA A 122 68.73 -58.64 11.04
CA ALA A 122 67.44 -59.33 11.10
C ALA A 122 66.26 -58.38 11.35
N ALA A 123 66.45 -57.27 12.07
CA ALA A 123 65.36 -56.36 12.44
C ALA A 123 65.07 -55.27 11.42
N LEU A 124 66.09 -54.81 10.69
CA LEU A 124 66.02 -53.63 9.83
C LEU A 124 66.51 -53.85 8.38
N PRO A 125 66.40 -55.05 7.76
CA PRO A 125 66.85 -55.25 6.39
C PRO A 125 66.08 -54.36 5.38
N PHE A 126 64.83 -54.01 5.70
CA PHE A 126 63.97 -53.16 4.88
C PHE A 126 64.46 -51.71 4.73
N LEU A 127 65.43 -51.24 5.54
CA LEU A 127 65.95 -49.87 5.40
C LEU A 127 66.62 -49.64 4.05
N ALA A 128 67.12 -50.70 3.39
CA ALA A 128 67.65 -50.61 2.03
C ALA A 128 66.57 -50.19 1.03
N ASP A 129 65.36 -50.75 1.14
CA ASP A 129 64.21 -50.40 0.31
C ASP A 129 63.70 -48.98 0.63
N VAL A 130 63.71 -48.59 1.90
CA VAL A 130 63.36 -47.21 2.30
C VAL A 130 64.31 -46.20 1.65
N ALA A 131 65.60 -46.52 1.54
CA ALA A 131 66.59 -45.65 0.90
C ALA A 131 66.35 -45.46 -0.61
N GLN A 132 65.64 -46.41 -1.26
CA GLN A 132 65.28 -46.34 -2.67
C GLN A 132 64.02 -45.49 -2.95
N LEU A 133 63.27 -45.11 -1.92
CA LEU A 133 62.08 -44.26 -2.07
C LEU A 133 62.47 -42.85 -2.53
N GLN A 134 61.77 -42.32 -3.53
CA GLN A 134 61.92 -40.94 -3.95
C GLN A 134 60.94 -40.06 -3.19
N VAL A 135 61.43 -39.01 -2.53
CA VAL A 135 60.57 -38.09 -1.78
C VAL A 135 59.88 -37.11 -2.72
N ALA A 136 60.61 -36.54 -3.69
CA ALA A 136 60.12 -35.52 -4.61
C ALA A 136 60.47 -35.87 -6.07
N GLU A 137 59.59 -35.51 -7.02
CA GLU A 137 59.78 -35.81 -8.45
C GLU A 137 61.01 -35.13 -9.05
N ALA A 138 61.37 -33.94 -8.56
CA ALA A 138 62.49 -33.15 -9.06
C ALA A 138 63.85 -33.53 -8.43
N ALA A 139 63.88 -34.47 -7.48
CA ALA A 139 65.11 -34.87 -6.80
C ALA A 139 65.88 -35.91 -7.63
N ALA A 140 66.50 -35.45 -8.74
CA ALA A 140 67.42 -36.28 -9.53
C ALA A 140 68.76 -36.55 -8.80
N ASP A 141 69.04 -35.81 -7.72
CA ASP A 141 70.21 -35.96 -6.86
C ASP A 141 69.90 -36.88 -5.65
N GLY A 142 70.65 -37.98 -5.54
CA GLY A 142 70.51 -38.98 -4.48
C GLY A 142 70.79 -38.41 -3.08
N ASP A 143 71.73 -37.48 -2.95
CA ASP A 143 72.07 -36.86 -1.67
C ASP A 143 70.94 -35.94 -1.19
N ARG A 144 70.32 -35.20 -2.13
CA ARG A 144 69.14 -34.39 -1.83
C ARG A 144 67.97 -35.25 -1.41
N ASN A 145 67.73 -36.38 -2.07
CA ASN A 145 66.67 -37.32 -1.70
C ASN A 145 66.90 -37.92 -0.31
N ALA A 146 68.13 -38.33 0.01
CA ALA A 146 68.50 -38.84 1.33
C ALA A 146 68.26 -37.81 2.45
N ALA A 147 68.58 -36.53 2.19
CA ALA A 147 68.30 -35.43 3.13
C ALA A 147 66.80 -35.23 3.36
N LEU A 148 65.96 -35.40 2.32
CA LEU A 148 64.51 -35.33 2.43
C LEU A 148 63.93 -36.55 3.18
N LEU A 149 64.43 -37.76 2.90
CA LEU A 149 64.05 -38.99 3.62
C LEU A 149 64.34 -38.86 5.11
N LYS A 150 65.50 -38.28 5.46
CA LYS A 150 65.91 -38.03 6.85
C LYS A 150 64.93 -37.13 7.62
N LYS A 151 64.26 -36.20 6.93
CA LYS A 151 63.22 -35.33 7.51
C LYS A 151 61.86 -36.01 7.66
N LEU A 152 61.57 -37.02 6.84
CA LEU A 152 60.34 -37.81 6.89
C LEU A 152 60.47 -39.07 7.75
N ALA A 153 61.68 -39.40 8.19
CA ALA A 153 61.96 -40.56 9.02
C ALA A 153 61.20 -40.46 10.35
N PRO A 154 60.52 -41.54 10.79
CA PRO A 154 59.93 -41.60 12.12
C PRO A 154 61.00 -41.51 13.20
N ARG A 155 60.56 -41.17 14.40
CA ARG A 155 61.33 -41.42 15.61
C ARG A 155 61.55 -42.92 15.79
N PHE A 156 62.71 -43.34 16.27
CA PHE A 156 63.03 -44.76 16.43
C PHE A 156 63.38 -45.12 17.87
N THR A 157 62.82 -46.22 18.39
CA THR A 157 63.19 -46.75 19.71
C THR A 157 63.59 -48.21 19.61
N TRP A 158 64.77 -48.52 20.13
CA TRP A 158 65.20 -49.90 20.36
C TRP A 158 64.76 -50.39 21.75
N GLY A 159 63.78 -51.28 21.80
CA GLY A 159 63.35 -51.99 22.99
C GLY A 159 64.22 -53.22 23.24
N ALA A 160 65.20 -53.11 24.14
CA ALA A 160 66.02 -54.25 24.55
C ALA A 160 65.29 -55.05 25.65
N VAL A 161 64.76 -56.22 25.31
CA VAL A 161 63.98 -57.07 26.21
C VAL A 161 64.94 -57.92 27.04
N ASP A 162 64.77 -57.85 28.37
CA ASP A 162 65.56 -58.58 29.38
C ASP A 162 67.08 -58.34 29.29
N LEU A 163 67.48 -57.15 28.81
CA LEU A 163 68.88 -56.73 28.81
C LEU A 163 69.41 -56.58 30.23
N LYS A 164 70.52 -57.25 30.54
CA LYS A 164 71.17 -57.18 31.85
C LYS A 164 72.21 -56.06 31.85
N ILE A 165 72.37 -55.39 32.99
CA ILE A 165 73.33 -54.28 33.16
C ILE A 165 74.76 -54.72 32.80
N LYS A 166 75.15 -55.96 33.14
CA LYS A 166 76.46 -56.52 32.80
C LYS A 166 76.72 -56.62 31.28
N ASP A 167 75.67 -56.70 30.47
CA ASP A 167 75.76 -56.86 29.02
C ASP A 167 75.80 -55.49 28.30
N MET A 168 75.72 -54.38 29.04
CA MET A 168 75.73 -53.00 28.53
C MET A 168 77.13 -52.38 28.41
N ASN A 169 78.20 -53.19 28.50
CA ASN A 169 79.59 -52.75 28.33
C ASN A 169 80.00 -51.52 29.18
N GLY A 170 79.40 -51.35 30.36
CA GLY A 170 79.71 -50.23 31.27
C GLY A 170 79.04 -48.90 30.91
N CYS A 171 78.10 -48.87 29.97
CA CYS A 171 77.33 -47.66 29.67
C CYS A 171 76.30 -47.31 30.76
N ASP A 172 76.16 -46.01 31.05
CA ASP A 172 75.24 -45.49 32.07
C ASP A 172 73.75 -45.58 31.68
N SER A 173 73.45 -45.71 30.38
CA SER A 173 72.08 -45.79 29.89
C SER A 173 71.95 -46.74 28.68
N ALA A 174 70.74 -47.26 28.47
CA ALA A 174 70.45 -48.12 27.33
C ALA A 174 70.62 -47.39 25.99
N SER A 175 70.29 -46.10 25.94
CA SER A 175 70.51 -45.27 24.75
C SER A 175 71.99 -45.09 24.43
N SER A 176 72.83 -44.84 25.45
CA SER A 176 74.28 -44.73 25.27
C SER A 176 74.88 -46.05 24.76
N TYR A 177 74.43 -47.19 25.33
CA TYR A 177 74.81 -48.51 24.86
C TYR A 177 74.37 -48.76 23.41
N PHE A 178 73.13 -48.41 23.06
CA PHE A 178 72.62 -48.54 21.70
C PHE A 178 73.41 -47.70 20.69
N GLU A 179 73.71 -46.44 20.99
CA GLU A 179 74.53 -45.59 20.12
C GLU A 179 75.95 -46.12 19.96
N GLN A 180 76.55 -46.69 21.02
CA GLN A 180 77.85 -47.36 20.91
C GLN A 180 77.80 -48.56 19.96
N GLN A 181 76.75 -49.40 20.06
CA GLN A 181 76.57 -50.54 19.16
C GLN A 181 76.25 -50.12 17.72
N LEU A 182 75.56 -48.99 17.54
CA LEU A 182 75.26 -48.44 16.21
C LEU A 182 76.52 -47.85 15.56
N ALA A 183 77.36 -47.16 16.34
CA ALA A 183 78.60 -46.54 15.87
C ALA A 183 79.65 -47.56 15.37
N ALA A 184 79.53 -48.83 15.78
CA ALA A 184 80.38 -49.90 15.27
C ALA A 184 80.22 -50.15 13.76
N GLY A 185 79.06 -49.79 13.18
CA GLY A 185 78.86 -49.65 11.73
C GLY A 185 79.19 -50.88 10.87
N SER A 186 78.98 -52.10 11.38
CA SER A 186 79.46 -53.33 10.74
C SER A 186 78.48 -53.96 9.73
N THR A 187 77.28 -53.39 9.57
CA THR A 187 76.24 -53.87 8.63
C THR A 187 75.56 -52.70 7.93
N ASP A 188 75.02 -52.93 6.73
CA ASP A 188 74.27 -51.93 5.96
C ASP A 188 73.07 -51.39 6.74
N ALA A 189 72.38 -52.24 7.49
CA ALA A 189 71.27 -51.85 8.35
C ALA A 189 71.68 -50.82 9.43
N GLN A 190 72.87 -50.96 10.03
CA GLN A 190 73.40 -49.99 11.00
C GLN A 190 73.77 -48.67 10.32
N LEU A 191 74.44 -48.74 9.17
CA LEU A 191 74.83 -47.55 8.41
C LEU A 191 73.60 -46.76 7.96
N LEU A 192 72.60 -47.44 7.40
CA LEU A 192 71.34 -46.84 6.96
C LEU A 192 70.53 -46.28 8.13
N LEU A 193 70.46 -46.97 9.27
CA LEU A 193 69.78 -46.45 10.46
C LEU A 193 70.46 -45.17 10.98
N SER A 194 71.80 -45.15 11.04
CA SER A 194 72.56 -43.96 11.43
C SER A 194 72.38 -42.79 10.46
N ALA A 195 72.35 -43.08 9.16
CA ALA A 195 72.23 -42.09 8.10
C ALA A 195 70.80 -41.50 8.00
N LEU A 196 69.77 -42.35 7.96
CA LEU A 196 68.39 -41.97 7.68
C LEU A 196 67.59 -41.55 8.92
N VAL A 197 67.94 -42.02 10.12
CA VAL A 197 67.15 -41.79 11.33
C VAL A 197 67.90 -40.91 12.33
N PRO A 198 67.60 -39.60 12.37
CA PRO A 198 68.32 -38.67 13.23
C PRO A 198 67.87 -38.76 14.70
N VAL A 199 66.59 -39.07 14.95
CA VAL A 199 66.03 -39.13 16.30
C VAL A 199 65.78 -40.58 16.68
N ARG A 200 66.65 -41.10 17.54
CA ARG A 200 66.61 -42.49 17.99
C ARG A 200 67.01 -42.62 19.46
N ASP A 201 66.49 -43.63 20.13
CA ASP A 201 66.80 -43.94 21.52
C ASP A 201 66.64 -45.44 21.81
N ALA A 202 66.93 -45.86 23.05
CA ALA A 202 66.70 -47.22 23.49
C ALA A 202 66.10 -47.29 24.89
N VAL A 203 65.28 -48.33 25.11
CA VAL A 203 64.61 -48.59 26.39
C VAL A 203 64.77 -50.05 26.79
N VAL A 204 65.08 -50.29 28.06
CA VAL A 204 65.10 -51.66 28.62
C VAL A 204 63.68 -52.07 28.98
N LEU A 205 63.23 -53.16 28.41
CA LEU A 205 61.92 -53.76 28.68
C LEU A 205 62.11 -55.07 29.46
N LYS A 206 61.13 -55.42 30.29
CA LYS A 206 61.11 -56.71 30.97
C LYS A 206 59.99 -57.55 30.38
N SER A 207 60.27 -58.79 29.98
CA SER A 207 59.27 -59.69 29.38
C SER A 207 58.07 -59.94 30.30
N ASN A 208 58.28 -59.94 31.61
CA ASN A 208 57.22 -60.06 32.61
C ASN A 208 56.28 -58.85 32.73
N SER A 209 56.57 -57.74 32.05
CA SER A 209 55.73 -56.54 32.02
C SER A 209 54.75 -56.52 30.85
N PHE A 210 54.82 -57.52 29.98
CA PHE A 210 53.93 -57.67 28.83
C PHE A 210 52.68 -58.44 29.25
N GLN A 211 51.56 -58.25 28.54
CA GLN A 211 50.34 -59.04 28.75
C GLN A 211 50.58 -60.53 28.47
N THR A 212 51.33 -60.80 27.41
CA THR A 212 51.90 -62.12 27.12
C THR A 212 53.39 -61.94 26.81
N PRO A 213 54.25 -62.92 27.12
CA PRO A 213 55.71 -62.80 26.89
C PRO A 213 56.08 -62.46 25.45
N GLU A 214 55.15 -62.69 24.52
CA GLU A 214 55.31 -62.53 23.08
C GLU A 214 54.78 -61.19 22.57
N GLU A 215 54.19 -60.33 23.41
CA GLU A 215 53.54 -59.10 22.96
C GLU A 215 54.20 -57.83 23.53
N PRO A 216 55.37 -57.42 23.01
CA PRO A 216 56.13 -56.28 23.56
C PRO A 216 55.39 -54.94 23.44
N HIS A 217 54.46 -54.81 22.48
CA HIS A 217 53.62 -53.62 22.30
C HIS A 217 52.65 -53.38 23.47
N SER A 218 52.39 -54.40 24.30
CA SER A 218 51.54 -54.27 25.48
C SER A 218 52.27 -53.69 26.71
N SER A 219 53.60 -53.51 26.64
CA SER A 219 54.40 -53.03 27.77
C SER A 219 53.99 -51.61 28.19
N PRO A 220 53.56 -51.40 29.45
CA PRO A 220 53.23 -50.06 29.92
C PRO A 220 54.41 -49.10 29.87
N LYS A 221 55.63 -49.62 30.13
CA LYS A 221 56.86 -48.82 30.08
C LYS A 221 57.15 -48.33 28.66
N LEU A 222 56.97 -49.19 27.66
CA LEU A 222 57.15 -48.81 26.26
C LEU A 222 56.11 -47.78 25.83
N LEU A 223 54.84 -48.02 26.14
CA LEU A 223 53.73 -47.15 25.74
C LEU A 223 53.84 -45.76 26.36
N THR A 224 54.22 -45.66 27.64
CA THR A 224 54.49 -44.37 28.29
C THR A 224 55.69 -43.67 27.66
N HIS A 225 56.80 -44.40 27.45
CA HIS A 225 58.02 -43.84 26.84
C HIS A 225 57.78 -43.28 25.43
N VAL A 226 56.97 -43.98 24.61
CA VAL A 226 56.60 -43.51 23.28
C VAL A 226 55.64 -42.34 23.35
N ALA A 227 54.62 -42.41 24.21
CA ALA A 227 53.63 -41.35 24.36
C ALA A 227 54.25 -40.00 24.75
N ASP A 228 55.19 -40.01 25.70
CA ASP A 228 55.86 -38.79 26.20
C ASP A 228 56.70 -38.07 25.13
N ARG A 229 57.02 -38.76 24.03
CA ARG A 229 57.94 -38.26 22.99
C ARG A 229 57.35 -38.38 21.59
N LEU A 230 56.03 -38.57 21.51
CA LEU A 230 55.34 -38.76 20.25
C LEU A 230 55.22 -37.44 19.53
N GLU A 231 55.54 -37.42 18.24
CA GLU A 231 55.25 -36.28 17.36
C GLU A 231 54.36 -36.73 16.21
N CYS A 232 53.30 -35.97 15.95
CA CYS A 232 52.42 -36.26 14.81
C CYS A 232 53.19 -36.12 13.50
N LYS A 233 53.16 -37.17 12.68
CA LYS A 233 53.81 -37.14 11.38
C LYS A 233 53.01 -36.27 10.43
N ALA A 234 53.72 -35.37 9.74
CA ALA A 234 53.17 -34.57 8.67
C ALA A 234 53.77 -34.99 7.33
N PHE A 235 52.92 -35.18 6.32
CA PHE A 235 53.37 -35.33 4.95
C PHE A 235 53.11 -34.04 4.19
N PHE A 236 54.16 -33.53 3.57
CA PHE A 236 54.12 -32.32 2.74
C PHE A 236 53.42 -31.13 3.43
N GLY A 237 53.72 -30.89 4.71
CA GLY A 237 53.16 -29.78 5.50
C GLY A 237 51.74 -29.99 6.03
N ARG A 238 51.21 -31.21 6.04
CA ARG A 238 49.90 -31.55 6.61
C ARG A 238 49.95 -32.82 7.47
N TYR A 239 49.28 -32.78 8.62
CA TYR A 239 49.09 -33.94 9.48
C TYR A 239 48.11 -34.92 8.85
N MET A 240 48.30 -36.20 9.18
CA MET A 240 47.41 -37.25 8.73
C MET A 240 46.21 -37.41 9.66
N SER A 241 45.03 -37.61 9.07
CA SER A 241 43.83 -38.09 9.76
C SER A 241 43.54 -39.54 9.37
N GLY A 242 42.63 -40.20 10.08
CA GLY A 242 42.23 -41.57 9.74
C GLY A 242 41.69 -41.71 8.31
N ALA A 243 40.88 -40.75 7.84
CA ALA A 243 40.36 -40.75 6.48
C ALA A 243 41.44 -40.57 5.40
N LEU A 244 42.50 -39.83 5.71
CA LEU A 244 43.67 -39.67 4.83
C LEU A 244 44.57 -40.90 4.88
N LEU A 245 44.77 -41.50 6.06
CA LEU A 245 45.57 -42.72 6.24
C LEU A 245 45.03 -43.90 5.46
N VAL A 246 43.71 -44.11 5.44
CA VAL A 246 43.09 -45.17 4.63
C VAL A 246 43.41 -45.00 3.14
N ARG A 247 43.29 -43.77 2.62
CA ARG A 247 43.61 -43.46 1.21
C ARG A 247 45.10 -43.59 0.91
N LEU A 248 45.94 -43.10 1.83
CA LEU A 248 47.38 -43.20 1.73
C LEU A 248 47.85 -44.65 1.72
N LEU A 249 47.33 -45.47 2.64
CA LEU A 249 47.65 -46.88 2.73
C LEU A 249 47.30 -47.60 1.43
N ARG A 250 46.09 -47.39 0.87
CA ARG A 250 45.70 -47.97 -0.43
C ARG A 250 46.62 -47.53 -1.57
N SER A 251 47.00 -46.25 -1.60
CA SER A 251 47.80 -45.70 -2.69
C SER A 251 49.26 -46.17 -2.58
N LEU A 252 49.83 -46.19 -1.38
CA LEU A 252 51.19 -46.67 -1.12
C LEU A 252 51.31 -48.17 -1.36
N THR A 253 50.39 -48.99 -0.86
CA THR A 253 50.45 -50.44 -1.10
C THR A 253 50.35 -50.76 -2.59
N HIS A 254 49.50 -50.03 -3.34
CA HIS A 254 49.43 -50.17 -4.79
C HIS A 254 50.76 -49.79 -5.46
N SER A 255 51.33 -48.63 -5.12
CA SER A 255 52.60 -48.17 -5.73
C SER A 255 53.80 -49.04 -5.37
N MET A 256 53.89 -49.55 -4.13
CA MET A 256 55.03 -50.34 -3.65
C MET A 256 55.02 -51.79 -4.14
N VAL A 257 53.88 -52.31 -4.60
CA VAL A 257 53.74 -53.70 -5.11
C VAL A 257 53.92 -53.78 -6.64
N MET A 258 54.02 -52.65 -7.34
CA MET A 258 54.16 -52.65 -8.80
C MET A 258 55.49 -53.29 -9.24
N PRO A 259 55.47 -54.25 -10.19
CA PRO A 259 56.66 -54.99 -10.62
C PRO A 259 57.56 -54.21 -11.59
N ASP A 260 57.17 -53.00 -11.98
CA ASP A 260 57.79 -52.25 -13.08
C ASP A 260 59.17 -51.65 -12.73
N GLY A 261 59.66 -51.88 -11.50
CA GLY A 261 60.96 -51.38 -11.02
C GLY A 261 61.04 -49.85 -10.91
N ALA A 262 59.94 -49.13 -11.14
CA ALA A 262 59.88 -47.69 -11.01
C ALA A 262 59.95 -47.28 -9.54
N PRO A 263 60.77 -46.28 -9.17
CA PRO A 263 60.86 -45.82 -7.80
C PRO A 263 59.55 -45.20 -7.34
N VAL A 264 59.13 -45.53 -6.12
CA VAL A 264 57.92 -44.95 -5.53
C VAL A 264 58.19 -43.50 -5.15
N VAL A 265 57.45 -42.57 -5.77
CA VAL A 265 57.56 -41.14 -5.49
C VAL A 265 56.50 -40.70 -4.46
N LEU A 266 56.93 -40.45 -3.23
CA LEU A 266 56.03 -40.11 -2.11
C LEU A 266 55.24 -38.82 -2.36
N GLN A 267 55.86 -37.79 -2.95
CA GLN A 267 55.16 -36.54 -3.27
C GLN A 267 53.96 -36.76 -4.20
N ARG A 268 54.13 -37.56 -5.25
CA ARG A 268 53.04 -37.90 -6.19
C ARG A 268 51.92 -38.63 -5.48
N VAL A 269 52.25 -39.66 -4.70
CA VAL A 269 51.26 -40.48 -3.98
C VAL A 269 50.46 -39.61 -3.00
N VAL A 270 51.14 -38.83 -2.15
CA VAL A 270 50.45 -38.00 -1.15
C VAL A 270 49.66 -36.86 -1.80
N THR A 271 50.19 -36.23 -2.85
CA THR A 271 49.47 -35.18 -3.58
C THR A 271 48.18 -35.70 -4.18
N ASN A 272 48.20 -36.90 -4.79
CA ASN A 272 47.00 -37.54 -5.32
C ASN A 272 45.98 -37.86 -4.22
N VAL A 273 46.44 -38.32 -3.05
CA VAL A 273 45.58 -38.56 -1.87
C VAL A 273 44.92 -37.27 -1.40
N TYR A 274 45.67 -36.17 -1.30
CA TYR A 274 45.14 -34.87 -0.92
C TYR A 274 44.16 -34.30 -1.94
N ALA A 275 44.47 -34.40 -3.24
CA ALA A 275 43.60 -33.95 -4.31
C ALA A 275 42.27 -34.72 -4.30
N ALA A 276 42.32 -36.06 -4.23
CA ALA A 276 41.13 -36.90 -4.19
C ALA A 276 40.29 -36.66 -2.92
N HIS A 277 40.93 -36.52 -1.76
CA HIS A 277 40.22 -36.21 -0.52
C HIS A 277 39.56 -34.83 -0.57
N TRP A 278 40.27 -33.83 -1.09
CA TRP A 278 39.75 -32.47 -1.24
C TRP A 278 38.55 -32.41 -2.18
N GLN A 279 38.62 -33.09 -3.32
CA GLN A 279 37.50 -33.17 -4.26
C GLN A 279 36.26 -33.79 -3.60
N GLU A 280 36.44 -34.87 -2.84
CA GLU A 280 35.33 -35.50 -2.11
C GLU A 280 34.76 -34.57 -1.03
N LEU A 281 35.60 -33.87 -0.26
CA LEU A 281 35.15 -32.90 0.74
C LEU A 281 34.37 -31.74 0.09
N VAL A 282 34.84 -31.21 -1.04
CA VAL A 282 34.15 -30.14 -1.77
C VAL A 282 32.80 -30.63 -2.29
N ARG A 283 32.72 -31.86 -2.79
CA ARG A 283 31.48 -32.48 -3.27
C ARG A 283 30.49 -32.68 -2.11
N GLN A 284 30.96 -33.20 -0.98
CA GLN A 284 30.13 -33.38 0.22
C GLN A 284 29.64 -32.05 0.78
N ALA A 285 30.52 -31.04 0.86
CA ALA A 285 30.16 -29.71 1.34
C ALA A 285 29.12 -29.04 0.43
N PHE A 286 29.30 -29.10 -0.88
CA PHE A 286 28.30 -28.59 -1.83
C PHE A 286 26.95 -29.30 -1.65
N LYS A 287 26.97 -30.62 -1.52
CA LYS A 287 25.76 -31.42 -1.30
C LYS A 287 25.05 -31.05 0.01
N SER A 288 25.78 -30.95 1.13
CA SER A 288 25.23 -30.57 2.45
C SER A 288 24.51 -29.23 2.38
N TYR A 289 25.14 -28.24 1.74
CA TYR A 289 24.52 -26.93 1.53
C TYR A 289 23.23 -27.02 0.72
N CYS A 290 23.22 -27.75 -0.39
CA CYS A 290 22.01 -27.93 -1.20
C CYS A 290 20.92 -28.68 -0.42
N ASP A 291 21.26 -29.76 0.26
CA ASP A 291 20.32 -30.54 1.08
C ASP A 291 19.64 -29.65 2.14
N LEU A 292 20.41 -28.84 2.87
CA LEU A 292 19.88 -27.93 3.89
C LEU A 292 18.99 -26.85 3.28
N VAL A 293 19.43 -26.16 2.23
CA VAL A 293 18.66 -25.06 1.61
C VAL A 293 17.35 -25.57 1.03
N HIS A 294 17.37 -26.70 0.32
CA HIS A 294 16.17 -27.30 -0.27
C HIS A 294 15.24 -27.93 0.80
N ALA A 295 15.75 -28.34 1.96
CA ALA A 295 14.92 -28.77 3.07
C ALA A 295 14.21 -27.60 3.76
N ARG A 296 14.92 -26.49 3.97
CA ARG A 296 14.42 -25.31 4.70
C ARG A 296 13.52 -24.41 3.86
N LEU A 297 13.68 -24.40 2.53
CA LEU A 297 12.93 -23.54 1.63
C LEU A 297 12.11 -24.37 0.63
N ALA A 298 10.79 -24.20 0.69
CA ALA A 298 9.87 -24.80 -0.26
C ALA A 298 9.50 -23.82 -1.39
N VAL A 299 9.20 -24.37 -2.56
CA VAL A 299 8.72 -23.62 -3.72
C VAL A 299 7.34 -23.03 -3.42
N TYR A 300 7.09 -21.81 -3.90
CA TYR A 300 5.77 -21.20 -3.82
C TYR A 300 4.77 -21.97 -4.69
N GLU A 301 3.83 -22.65 -4.05
CA GLU A 301 2.63 -23.14 -4.71
C GLU A 301 1.55 -22.05 -4.66
N ARG A 302 1.01 -21.70 -5.84
CA ARG A 302 0.05 -20.60 -5.97
C ARG A 302 -1.26 -20.97 -5.27
N ALA A 303 -1.42 -20.51 -4.03
CA ALA A 303 -2.65 -20.66 -3.28
C ALA A 303 -3.65 -19.54 -3.65
N PRO A 304 -4.93 -19.85 -3.89
CA PRO A 304 -5.92 -18.82 -4.18
C PRO A 304 -6.12 -17.92 -2.94
N ILE A 305 -5.94 -16.61 -3.12
CA ILE A 305 -6.16 -15.64 -2.05
C ILE A 305 -7.67 -15.46 -1.86
N THR A 306 -8.19 -16.04 -0.78
CA THR A 306 -9.61 -15.96 -0.38
C THR A 306 -9.80 -15.09 0.86
N ALA A 307 -11.04 -14.73 1.18
CA ALA A 307 -11.36 -14.04 2.44
C ALA A 307 -10.97 -14.87 3.66
N GLU A 308 -11.22 -16.19 3.63
CA GLU A 308 -10.85 -17.13 4.69
C GLU A 308 -9.34 -17.18 4.89
N TYR A 309 -8.57 -17.31 3.80
CA TYR A 309 -7.11 -17.27 3.87
C TYR A 309 -6.59 -15.99 4.52
N LEU A 310 -7.14 -14.83 4.15
CA LEU A 310 -6.72 -13.56 4.74
C LEU A 310 -7.07 -13.46 6.21
N VAL A 311 -8.28 -13.88 6.61
CA VAL A 311 -8.71 -13.91 8.01
C VAL A 311 -7.82 -14.84 8.82
N ASP A 312 -7.59 -16.05 8.34
CA ASP A 312 -6.73 -17.03 9.00
C ASP A 312 -5.30 -16.53 9.18
N VAL A 313 -4.69 -15.96 8.12
CA VAL A 313 -3.33 -15.42 8.18
C VAL A 313 -3.27 -14.24 9.14
N THR A 314 -4.29 -13.39 9.15
CA THR A 314 -4.34 -12.27 10.08
C THR A 314 -4.49 -12.74 11.52
N GLU A 315 -5.39 -13.67 11.80
CA GLU A 315 -5.59 -14.21 13.14
C GLU A 315 -4.35 -14.95 13.64
N ARG A 316 -3.67 -15.71 12.76
CA ARG A 316 -2.40 -16.36 13.11
C ARG A 316 -1.31 -15.35 13.44
N LYS A 317 -1.15 -14.28 12.65
CA LYS A 317 -0.18 -13.23 12.92
C LYS A 317 -0.52 -12.43 14.19
N LEU A 318 -1.81 -12.15 14.43
CA LEU A 318 -2.26 -11.51 15.67
C LEU A 318 -1.99 -12.40 16.89
N LYS A 319 -2.30 -13.70 16.82
CA LYS A 319 -1.99 -14.67 17.88
C LYS A 319 -0.48 -14.83 18.10
N ALA A 320 0.33 -14.86 17.05
CA ALA A 320 1.79 -14.92 17.16
C ALA A 320 2.36 -13.67 17.86
N ASN A 321 1.83 -12.49 17.53
CA ASN A 321 2.21 -11.24 18.18
C ASN A 321 1.75 -11.20 19.66
N GLN A 322 0.58 -11.78 19.99
CA GLN A 322 0.11 -11.94 21.37
C GLN A 322 0.95 -12.93 22.19
N VAL A 323 1.57 -13.93 21.56
CA VAL A 323 2.52 -14.84 22.23
C VAL A 323 3.89 -14.18 22.42
N GLN A 324 4.26 -13.22 21.55
CA GLN A 324 5.45 -12.38 21.69
C GLN A 324 5.26 -11.15 22.60
N GLU A 325 4.06 -10.90 23.11
CA GLU A 325 3.67 -9.73 23.93
C GLU A 325 4.32 -9.63 25.33
N ASN A 326 5.42 -10.34 25.58
CA ASN A 326 6.37 -9.92 26.63
C ASN A 326 7.45 -8.96 26.11
N GLN A 327 7.63 -8.78 24.78
CA GLN A 327 8.52 -7.76 24.22
C GLN A 327 8.00 -7.28 22.84
N GLN A 328 7.35 -6.12 22.83
CA GLN A 328 7.01 -5.26 21.68
C GLN A 328 5.78 -5.65 20.84
N SER A 329 4.74 -4.81 20.94
CA SER A 329 3.58 -4.80 20.04
C SER A 329 4.01 -4.43 18.61
N ALA A 330 3.36 -5.01 17.61
CA ALA A 330 3.65 -4.75 16.20
C ALA A 330 3.29 -3.30 15.82
N VAL A 331 4.27 -2.40 15.92
CA VAL A 331 4.19 -0.99 15.57
C VAL A 331 4.32 -0.83 14.05
N VAL A 332 3.32 -0.25 13.40
CA VAL A 332 3.46 0.25 12.01
C VAL A 332 3.94 1.70 12.09
N ASP A 333 5.20 1.93 11.71
CA ASP A 333 5.76 3.28 11.59
C ASP A 333 5.22 3.96 10.33
N ALA A 334 4.36 4.95 10.51
CA ALA A 334 3.80 5.76 9.43
C ALA A 334 4.67 6.98 9.07
N GLY A 335 5.89 7.06 9.62
CA GLY A 335 6.76 8.23 9.49
C GLY A 335 6.39 9.34 10.48
N GLN A 336 7.45 9.92 11.07
CA GLN A 336 7.49 11.00 12.07
C GLN A 336 6.36 10.97 13.12
N GLY A 337 6.57 10.14 14.15
CA GLY A 337 6.13 10.42 15.52
C GLY A 337 4.73 9.99 15.94
N ASN A 338 3.97 9.27 15.10
CA ASN A 338 2.65 8.72 15.48
C ASN A 338 2.58 7.22 15.18
N PHE A 339 2.49 6.39 16.21
CA PHE A 339 2.35 4.94 16.06
C PHE A 339 0.90 4.55 15.78
N SER A 340 0.67 3.68 14.81
CA SER A 340 -0.67 3.16 14.50
C SER A 340 -0.74 1.66 14.82
N VAL A 341 -1.68 1.26 15.68
CA VAL A 341 -1.89 -0.11 16.14
C VAL A 341 -3.27 -0.59 15.69
N PHE A 342 -3.35 -1.83 15.20
CA PHE A 342 -4.63 -2.45 14.88
C PHE A 342 -5.33 -2.94 16.15
N ASP A 343 -6.62 -2.62 16.31
CA ASP A 343 -7.43 -3.25 17.36
C ASP A 343 -7.88 -4.67 16.98
N GLU A 344 -8.52 -5.36 17.93
CA GLU A 344 -9.10 -6.70 17.79
C GLU A 344 -10.14 -6.84 16.66
N PHE A 345 -10.55 -5.72 16.05
CA PHE A 345 -11.49 -5.65 14.93
C PHE A 345 -10.82 -5.19 13.61
N GLY A 346 -9.49 -5.01 13.60
CA GLY A 346 -8.73 -4.57 12.43
C GLY A 346 -8.89 -3.08 12.12
N ASN A 347 -9.31 -2.26 13.09
CA ASN A 347 -9.34 -0.81 12.95
C ASN A 347 -8.00 -0.20 13.33
N LEU A 348 -7.59 0.82 12.58
CA LEU A 348 -6.34 1.54 12.82
C LEU A 348 -6.53 2.54 13.97
N LYS A 349 -5.94 2.29 15.14
CA LYS A 349 -5.87 3.24 16.25
C LYS A 349 -4.54 3.99 16.20
N LYS A 350 -4.58 5.33 16.07
CA LYS A 350 -3.40 6.17 16.31
C LYS A 350 -3.16 6.26 17.82
N HIS A 351 -2.02 5.77 18.28
CA HIS A 351 -1.52 6.05 19.63
C HIS A 351 -0.64 7.30 19.57
N GLN A 352 -1.13 8.38 20.17
CA GLN A 352 -0.27 9.47 20.61
C GLN A 352 0.39 8.99 21.91
N VAL A 353 1.72 8.99 21.95
CA VAL A 353 2.45 8.83 23.21
C VAL A 353 2.13 10.07 24.02
N ALA A 354 1.34 9.92 25.08
CA ALA A 354 1.28 10.95 26.11
C ALA A 354 2.66 11.02 26.74
N GLU A 355 3.38 12.13 26.55
CA GLU A 355 4.49 12.48 27.42
C GLU A 355 3.90 12.78 28.81
N ASP A 356 3.82 11.76 29.65
CA ASP A 356 3.48 11.94 31.06
C ASP A 356 4.66 12.60 31.78
N GLY A 357 4.54 13.92 31.92
CA GLY A 357 5.34 14.78 32.78
C GLY A 357 4.47 15.77 33.54
N ALA A 358 3.71 15.25 34.51
CA ALA A 358 3.15 15.92 35.70
C ALA A 358 2.16 17.11 35.51
N GLY A 359 0.96 16.96 36.09
CA GLY A 359 0.20 18.06 36.68
C GLY A 359 -1.22 18.25 36.16
N ASP A 360 -2.21 17.90 37.00
CA ASP A 360 -3.60 18.37 37.04
C ASP A 360 -4.19 19.05 35.80
N SER A 361 -5.15 18.39 35.14
CA SER A 361 -6.49 18.96 34.94
C SER A 361 -7.40 17.96 34.20
N ILE A 362 -8.52 17.66 34.85
CA ILE A 362 -9.68 17.00 34.24
C ILE A 362 -10.24 17.98 33.19
N VAL A 363 -9.79 17.83 31.95
CA VAL A 363 -10.46 18.40 30.78
C VAL A 363 -10.72 17.24 29.83
N ASN A 364 -12.00 17.06 29.50
CA ASN A 364 -12.50 16.13 28.50
C ASN A 364 -11.75 16.32 27.17
N ALA A 365 -10.62 15.65 26.99
CA ALA A 365 -10.01 15.47 25.70
C ALA A 365 -10.88 14.47 24.94
N THR A 366 -11.71 15.00 24.03
CA THR A 366 -12.41 14.20 23.03
C THR A 366 -11.40 13.31 22.34
N THR A 367 -11.42 12.02 22.68
CA THR A 367 -10.75 10.96 21.95
C THR A 367 -11.11 11.11 20.47
N PRO A 368 -10.14 11.23 19.55
CA PRO A 368 -10.45 11.22 18.14
C PRO A 368 -11.11 9.87 17.84
N ALA A 369 -12.35 9.93 17.34
CA ALA A 369 -13.13 8.74 17.04
C ALA A 369 -12.29 7.80 16.14
N PRO A 370 -12.16 6.51 16.49
CA PRO A 370 -11.42 5.56 15.68
C PRO A 370 -11.99 5.57 14.26
N LEU A 371 -11.11 5.71 13.26
CA LEU A 371 -11.48 5.51 11.86
C LEU A 371 -11.94 4.07 11.73
N ASN A 372 -13.26 3.86 11.70
CA ASN A 372 -13.91 2.56 11.57
C ASN A 372 -13.68 2.05 10.13
N THR A 373 -12.47 1.56 9.86
CA THR A 373 -12.02 1.20 8.52
C THR A 373 -12.51 -0.16 8.08
N GLY A 374 -13.09 -0.98 8.99
CA GLY A 374 -14.01 -2.09 8.72
C GLY A 374 -13.62 -3.12 7.64
N LEU A 375 -12.39 -3.12 7.12
CA LEU A 375 -12.00 -3.99 6.01
C LEU A 375 -11.87 -5.42 6.50
N PHE A 376 -11.26 -5.60 7.68
CA PHE A 376 -11.18 -6.90 8.35
C PHE A 376 -12.56 -7.42 8.77
N SER A 377 -13.41 -6.57 9.35
CA SER A 377 -14.79 -6.96 9.69
C SER A 377 -15.64 -7.25 8.44
N PHE A 378 -15.46 -6.52 7.35
CA PHE A 378 -16.06 -6.80 6.05
C PHE A 378 -15.59 -8.14 5.48
N LEU A 379 -14.29 -8.44 5.58
CA LEU A 379 -13.71 -9.73 5.18
C LEU A 379 -14.26 -10.88 6.04
N LYS A 380 -14.34 -10.70 7.37
CA LYS A 380 -14.91 -11.67 8.32
C LYS A 380 -16.39 -11.94 8.06
N ASN A 381 -17.18 -10.89 7.84
CA ASN A 381 -18.59 -11.01 7.47
C ASN A 381 -18.79 -11.69 6.11
N ARG A 382 -17.85 -11.52 5.18
CA ARG A 382 -17.88 -12.18 3.88
C ARG A 382 -17.44 -13.65 3.95
N ALA A 383 -16.41 -13.96 4.75
CA ALA A 383 -16.02 -15.33 5.06
C ALA A 383 -17.17 -16.09 5.73
N GLY A 384 -17.88 -15.47 6.67
CA GLY A 384 -19.06 -16.04 7.31
C GLY A 384 -20.32 -16.18 6.43
N ARG A 385 -20.36 -15.57 5.22
CA ARG A 385 -21.51 -15.59 4.29
C ARG A 385 -21.25 -16.39 3.00
N ALA A 386 -20.10 -17.05 2.85
CA ALA A 386 -19.71 -17.68 1.59
C ALA A 386 -20.24 -19.13 1.45
N LEU A 387 -21.53 -19.27 1.14
CA LEU A 387 -22.01 -20.33 0.23
C LEU A 387 -22.89 -19.69 -0.85
N SER A 388 -22.46 -19.91 -2.09
CA SER A 388 -23.14 -19.63 -3.36
C SER A 388 -22.82 -18.31 -4.09
N LYS A 389 -22.15 -18.53 -5.23
CA LYS A 389 -22.22 -17.82 -6.52
C LYS A 389 -21.37 -16.54 -6.73
N GLN A 390 -20.72 -16.59 -7.90
CA GLN A 390 -20.19 -15.50 -8.73
C GLN A 390 -18.72 -15.11 -8.55
N LEU A 391 -17.84 -15.95 -9.11
CA LEU A 391 -16.46 -15.63 -9.51
C LEU A 391 -16.25 -15.63 -11.03
N SER A 392 -17.33 -15.52 -11.84
CA SER A 392 -17.26 -15.69 -13.30
C SER A 392 -17.39 -14.41 -14.13
N ARG A 393 -16.99 -13.23 -13.63
CA ARG A 393 -17.03 -11.99 -14.43
C ARG A 393 -15.89 -11.01 -14.11
N PHE A 394 -14.67 -11.31 -14.57
CA PHE A 394 -13.70 -10.26 -14.96
C PHE A 394 -12.75 -10.79 -16.03
N PRO A 395 -12.49 -10.03 -17.11
CA PRO A 395 -11.52 -10.41 -18.13
C PRO A 395 -10.10 -10.21 -17.62
N THR A 396 -9.31 -11.27 -17.68
CA THR A 396 -7.85 -11.25 -17.66
C THR A 396 -7.34 -10.67 -18.99
N ASN A 397 -6.77 -9.46 -18.99
CA ASN A 397 -5.60 -9.07 -19.81
C ASN A 397 -5.44 -7.54 -19.89
N ARG A 398 -4.32 -7.02 -19.37
CA ARG A 398 -3.43 -6.01 -20.00
C ARG A 398 -2.36 -5.59 -18.99
N TRP A 399 -1.16 -6.14 -19.16
CA TRP A 399 0.06 -5.66 -18.51
C TRP A 399 0.72 -4.62 -19.43
N SER A 400 1.16 -3.50 -18.88
CA SER A 400 2.13 -2.60 -19.53
C SER A 400 3.39 -2.63 -18.68
N THR A 401 4.50 -3.07 -19.27
CA THR A 401 5.84 -3.01 -18.68
C THR A 401 6.72 -2.17 -19.57
N SER A 402 7.16 -1.01 -19.09
CA SER A 402 8.27 -0.25 -19.67
C SER A 402 9.42 -0.28 -18.68
N ILE A 403 10.43 -1.11 -18.93
CA ILE A 403 11.74 -0.96 -18.31
C ILE A 403 12.78 -1.11 -19.42
N ARG A 404 13.56 -0.04 -19.58
CA ARG A 404 14.58 0.16 -20.61
C ARG A 404 15.88 -0.47 -20.10
N GLY A 405 16.37 -1.48 -20.82
CA GLY A 405 17.65 -2.12 -20.53
C GLY A 405 18.84 -1.27 -20.98
N GLY A 406 19.89 -1.28 -20.16
CA GLY A 406 21.24 -0.86 -20.53
C GLY A 406 22.19 -1.97 -20.09
N GLY A 407 22.80 -2.65 -21.04
CA GLY A 407 23.74 -3.74 -20.80
C GLY A 407 25.20 -3.27 -20.74
N GLN A 408 26.06 -4.11 -20.16
CA GLN A 408 27.45 -4.27 -20.56
C GLN A 408 27.89 -5.72 -20.28
N SER A 409 28.39 -6.35 -21.35
CA SER A 409 28.87 -7.73 -21.45
C SER A 409 30.33 -7.86 -20.98
N GLY A 410 30.63 -8.93 -20.24
CA GLY A 410 31.99 -9.43 -20.03
C GLY A 410 32.09 -10.88 -20.51
N ALA A 411 33.06 -11.15 -21.38
CA ALA A 411 33.26 -12.41 -22.10
C ALA A 411 33.68 -13.61 -21.21
N PRO A 412 33.49 -14.86 -21.67
CA PRO A 412 33.67 -16.08 -20.89
C PRO A 412 35.13 -16.58 -20.95
N GLY A 413 35.58 -17.18 -19.85
CA GLY A 413 36.91 -17.78 -19.70
C GLY A 413 36.80 -19.16 -19.03
N ASP A 414 36.83 -20.16 -19.90
CA ASP A 414 37.25 -21.58 -19.86
C ASP A 414 37.13 -22.47 -18.60
N ASN A 415 36.86 -23.72 -18.94
CA ASN A 415 36.41 -24.88 -18.18
C ASN A 415 37.39 -25.41 -17.12
N GLY A 416 36.81 -25.88 -16.02
CA GLY A 416 37.46 -26.80 -15.09
C GLY A 416 36.43 -27.78 -14.55
N GLU A 417 36.36 -28.96 -15.18
CA GLU A 417 35.52 -30.10 -14.80
C GLU A 417 35.68 -30.44 -13.31
N LEU A 418 34.70 -30.03 -12.53
CA LEU A 418 34.36 -30.63 -11.26
C LEU A 418 32.87 -30.90 -11.35
N GLY A 419 32.53 -32.14 -11.71
CA GLY A 419 31.19 -32.67 -11.93
C GLY A 419 30.12 -31.93 -11.14
N GLY A 420 29.56 -30.91 -11.77
CA GLY A 420 28.20 -30.45 -11.51
C GLY A 420 27.30 -31.19 -12.47
N ILE A 421 26.00 -31.17 -12.20
CA ILE A 421 24.98 -31.62 -13.15
C ILE A 421 25.32 -30.94 -14.49
N LEU A 422 25.64 -31.70 -15.54
CA LEU A 422 26.08 -31.15 -16.83
C LEU A 422 25.01 -30.18 -17.41
N GLU A 423 23.75 -30.45 -17.04
CA GLU A 423 22.57 -29.65 -17.35
C GLU A 423 22.54 -28.27 -16.66
N ASP A 424 23.30 -28.02 -15.58
CA ASP A 424 23.29 -26.74 -14.85
C ASP A 424 24.11 -25.64 -15.55
N ALA A 425 25.13 -26.02 -16.31
CA ALA A 425 25.91 -25.07 -17.12
C ALA A 425 25.17 -24.75 -18.43
N GLU A 426 24.62 -25.78 -19.09
CA GLU A 426 23.80 -25.62 -20.29
C GLU A 426 22.47 -24.89 -20.01
N ALA A 427 21.81 -25.14 -18.86
CA ALA A 427 20.61 -24.38 -18.47
C ALA A 427 20.94 -22.92 -18.13
N ALA A 428 22.11 -22.63 -17.52
CA ALA A 428 22.54 -21.27 -17.23
C ALA A 428 22.97 -20.49 -18.49
N GLU A 429 23.51 -21.17 -19.52
CA GLU A 429 23.81 -20.56 -20.82
C GLU A 429 22.57 -20.40 -21.71
N ALA A 430 21.63 -21.35 -21.66
CA ALA A 430 20.30 -21.22 -22.26
C ALA A 430 19.47 -20.10 -21.58
N GLU A 431 19.69 -19.88 -20.27
CA GLU A 431 19.06 -18.79 -19.52
C GLU A 431 19.39 -17.40 -20.06
N LEU A 432 20.63 -17.17 -20.50
CA LEU A 432 21.11 -15.90 -21.03
C LEU A 432 20.67 -15.64 -22.49
N LEU A 433 20.44 -16.69 -23.28
CA LEU A 433 20.03 -16.56 -24.68
C LEU A 433 18.52 -16.32 -24.86
N GLU A 434 17.68 -16.78 -23.91
CA GLU A 434 16.22 -16.57 -23.95
C GLU A 434 15.72 -15.35 -23.15
N GLU A 435 16.58 -14.67 -22.39
CA GLU A 435 16.25 -13.39 -21.72
C GLU A 435 15.82 -12.29 -22.71
N ALA A 436 16.18 -12.41 -23.99
CA ALA A 436 15.95 -11.38 -25.00
C ALA A 436 14.56 -11.45 -25.68
N ASN A 437 13.81 -12.56 -25.55
CA ASN A 437 12.61 -12.77 -26.37
C ASN A 437 11.36 -13.22 -25.57
N ALA A 438 10.33 -12.37 -25.67
CA ALA A 438 8.89 -12.65 -25.55
C ALA A 438 8.17 -12.49 -24.19
N LEU A 439 6.94 -11.99 -24.32
CA LEU A 439 5.91 -11.83 -23.30
C LEU A 439 5.59 -13.15 -22.59
N GLN A 440 6.26 -13.48 -21.50
CA GLN A 440 5.93 -14.68 -20.71
C GLN A 440 4.93 -14.34 -19.60
N SER A 441 3.92 -15.20 -19.40
CA SER A 441 3.00 -15.07 -18.26
C SER A 441 3.77 -15.28 -16.94
N PRO A 442 3.33 -14.68 -15.82
CA PRO A 442 4.01 -14.80 -14.53
C PRO A 442 4.20 -16.24 -14.06
N ASP A 443 3.27 -17.13 -14.44
CA ASP A 443 3.32 -18.55 -14.13
C ASP A 443 4.45 -19.27 -14.87
N LEU A 444 4.72 -18.90 -16.12
CA LEU A 444 5.87 -19.43 -16.88
C LEU A 444 7.19 -18.95 -16.29
N LEU A 445 7.25 -17.69 -15.84
CA LEU A 445 8.43 -17.15 -15.15
C LEU A 445 8.68 -17.86 -13.81
N LEU A 446 7.63 -18.10 -13.01
CA LEU A 446 7.74 -18.84 -11.75
C LEU A 446 8.17 -20.29 -11.99
N ALA A 447 7.55 -20.98 -12.96
CA ALA A 447 7.89 -22.35 -13.30
C ALA A 447 9.36 -22.45 -13.77
N ARG A 448 9.83 -21.49 -14.58
CA ARG A 448 11.22 -21.41 -15.03
C ARG A 448 12.19 -21.24 -13.86
N CYS A 449 11.94 -20.28 -12.96
CA CYS A 449 12.80 -20.02 -11.81
C CYS A 449 12.80 -21.15 -10.78
N THR A 450 11.73 -21.97 -10.71
CA THR A 450 11.58 -23.02 -9.71
C THR A 450 11.87 -24.42 -10.26
N ALA A 451 11.99 -24.61 -11.59
CA ALA A 451 12.22 -25.91 -12.22
C ALA A 451 13.46 -26.65 -11.69
N SER A 452 14.58 -25.94 -11.48
CA SER A 452 15.78 -26.57 -10.90
C SER A 452 15.59 -26.89 -9.42
N ILE A 453 14.74 -26.14 -8.72
CA ILE A 453 14.48 -26.31 -7.29
C ILE A 453 13.60 -27.54 -7.06
N THR A 454 12.54 -27.70 -7.85
CA THR A 454 11.57 -28.81 -7.76
C THR A 454 12.14 -30.15 -8.19
N ARG A 455 13.14 -30.16 -9.09
CA ARG A 455 13.84 -31.40 -9.50
C ARG A 455 14.76 -31.96 -8.43
N TYR A 456 15.09 -31.19 -7.39
CA TYR A 456 16.00 -31.63 -6.35
C TYR A 456 15.30 -32.59 -5.38
N SER A 457 15.85 -33.79 -5.21
CA SER A 457 15.37 -34.77 -4.23
C SER A 457 16.01 -34.50 -2.87
N VAL A 458 15.21 -34.03 -1.90
CA VAL A 458 15.67 -33.85 -0.52
C VAL A 458 15.90 -35.21 0.15
N PRO A 459 17.05 -35.46 0.80
CA PRO A 459 17.29 -36.72 1.50
C PRO A 459 16.31 -36.94 2.66
N MET A 460 16.02 -38.22 2.96
CA MET A 460 15.10 -38.63 4.04
C MET A 460 15.46 -38.03 5.40
N GLU A 461 16.76 -37.82 5.66
CA GLU A 461 17.30 -37.25 6.90
C GLU A 461 16.75 -35.85 7.19
N TYR A 462 16.40 -35.09 6.16
CA TYR A 462 15.93 -33.73 6.27
C TYR A 462 14.40 -33.58 6.19
N LEU A 463 13.63 -34.68 6.01
CA LEU A 463 12.17 -34.60 5.83
C LEU A 463 11.41 -33.97 7.01
N ASN A 464 11.93 -34.08 8.22
CA ASN A 464 11.31 -33.52 9.42
C ASN A 464 11.75 -32.06 9.69
N THR A 465 12.57 -31.49 8.81
CA THR A 465 13.06 -30.11 8.96
C THR A 465 11.92 -29.13 8.65
N PRO A 466 11.69 -28.11 9.51
CA PRO A 466 10.67 -27.12 9.22
C PRO A 466 11.02 -26.36 7.95
N SER A 467 10.12 -26.47 6.96
CA SER A 467 10.26 -25.84 5.65
C SER A 467 9.35 -24.63 5.54
N GLU A 468 9.87 -23.52 5.06
CA GLU A 468 9.11 -22.31 4.77
C GLU A 468 8.88 -22.18 3.26
N ALA A 469 7.62 -22.09 2.84
CA ALA A 469 7.26 -21.83 1.46
C ALA A 469 7.56 -20.36 1.11
N MET A 470 8.31 -20.15 0.02
CA MET A 470 8.45 -18.82 -0.59
C MET A 470 7.06 -18.25 -0.94
N PRO A 471 6.84 -16.92 -0.89
CA PRO A 471 7.81 -15.89 -0.58
C PRO A 471 8.11 -15.74 0.92
N VAL A 472 9.40 -15.74 1.24
CA VAL A 472 9.95 -15.55 2.59
C VAL A 472 10.65 -14.19 2.71
N ASN A 473 10.80 -13.69 3.94
CA ASN A 473 11.57 -12.47 4.19
C ASN A 473 13.06 -12.69 3.83
N VAL A 474 13.73 -11.61 3.39
CA VAL A 474 15.16 -11.67 3.03
C VAL A 474 16.02 -12.17 4.19
N SER A 475 15.67 -11.77 5.42
CA SER A 475 16.33 -12.24 6.64
C SER A 475 16.28 -13.76 6.81
N VAL A 476 15.17 -14.42 6.45
CA VAL A 476 15.05 -15.89 6.53
C VAL A 476 15.99 -16.54 5.51
N LEU A 477 16.03 -16.01 4.29
CA LEU A 477 16.91 -16.52 3.24
C LEU A 477 18.39 -16.34 3.62
N ASP A 478 18.74 -15.20 4.23
CA ASP A 478 20.08 -14.95 4.78
C ASP A 478 20.41 -15.93 5.91
N THR A 479 19.49 -16.17 6.85
CA THR A 479 19.69 -17.13 7.95
C THR A 479 19.92 -18.55 7.43
N VAL A 480 19.06 -19.05 6.54
CA VAL A 480 19.22 -20.39 5.93
C VAL A 480 20.54 -20.48 5.15
N HIS A 481 20.92 -19.42 4.44
CA HIS A 481 22.21 -19.37 3.78
C HIS A 481 23.38 -19.44 4.78
N THR A 482 23.34 -18.68 5.87
CA THR A 482 24.39 -18.71 6.90
C THR A 482 24.49 -20.08 7.57
N GLU A 483 23.36 -20.72 7.90
CA GLU A 483 23.32 -22.09 8.43
C GLU A 483 24.01 -23.07 7.45
N GLY A 484 23.68 -23.00 6.16
CA GLY A 484 24.33 -23.84 5.14
C GLY A 484 25.83 -23.55 4.99
N LEU A 485 26.26 -22.28 5.12
CA LEU A 485 27.68 -21.95 5.07
C LEU A 485 28.44 -22.44 6.31
N GLU A 486 27.80 -22.47 7.47
CA GLU A 486 28.38 -23.04 8.69
C GLU A 486 28.61 -24.54 8.55
N GLU A 487 27.67 -25.30 7.99
CA GLU A 487 27.85 -26.73 7.69
C GLU A 487 29.02 -26.98 6.74
N VAL A 488 29.09 -26.21 5.65
CA VAL A 488 30.21 -26.26 4.69
C VAL A 488 31.54 -25.99 5.39
N ASN A 489 31.60 -24.94 6.22
CA ASN A 489 32.81 -24.61 6.95
C ASN A 489 33.18 -25.70 7.97
N ALA A 490 32.22 -26.31 8.65
CA ALA A 490 32.45 -27.40 9.60
C ALA A 490 33.06 -28.63 8.91
N LEU A 491 32.65 -28.94 7.67
CA LEU A 491 33.22 -30.03 6.88
C LEU A 491 34.64 -29.74 6.37
N LEU A 492 34.92 -28.49 5.96
CA LEU A 492 36.20 -28.13 5.36
C LEU A 492 37.28 -27.73 6.38
N LYS A 493 36.89 -27.18 7.54
CA LYS A 493 37.81 -26.67 8.56
C LYS A 493 38.81 -27.72 9.04
N PRO A 494 38.42 -28.98 9.35
CA PRO A 494 39.38 -29.97 9.81
C PRO A 494 40.52 -30.18 8.83
N PHE A 495 40.22 -30.26 7.53
CA PHE A 495 41.23 -30.42 6.50
C PHE A 495 42.03 -29.13 6.27
N LEU A 496 41.39 -27.96 6.17
CA LEU A 496 42.08 -26.73 5.81
C LEU A 496 42.92 -26.12 6.94
N VAL A 497 42.47 -26.26 8.19
CA VAL A 497 43.03 -25.59 9.37
C VAL A 497 43.64 -26.60 10.33
N ASP A 498 42.85 -27.56 10.81
CA ASP A 498 43.25 -28.39 11.96
C ASP A 498 44.35 -29.39 11.59
N LEU A 499 44.33 -29.91 10.36
CA LEU A 499 45.37 -30.78 9.81
C LEU A 499 46.55 -30.02 9.17
N ARG A 500 46.59 -28.69 9.25
CA ARG A 500 47.74 -27.93 8.74
C ARG A 500 48.95 -28.16 9.65
N GLY A 501 50.04 -28.65 9.06
CA GLY A 501 51.32 -28.85 9.74
C GLY A 501 52.15 -27.57 9.79
N PRO A 502 53.26 -27.59 10.55
CA PRO A 502 54.24 -26.50 10.54
C PRO A 502 54.82 -26.33 9.13
N LEU A 503 55.24 -25.10 8.82
CA LEU A 503 55.87 -24.82 7.54
C LEU A 503 57.19 -25.62 7.45
N PRO A 504 57.35 -26.47 6.43
CA PRO A 504 58.53 -27.32 6.32
C PRO A 504 59.77 -26.47 6.04
N SER A 505 60.91 -26.90 6.57
CA SER A 505 62.21 -26.24 6.34
C SER A 505 62.75 -26.39 4.91
N SER A 506 62.16 -27.28 4.10
CA SER A 506 62.48 -27.48 2.69
C SER A 506 61.24 -27.22 1.84
N PRO A 507 61.33 -26.44 0.74
CA PRO A 507 60.19 -26.16 -0.13
C PRO A 507 59.64 -27.42 -0.82
N GLU A 508 60.48 -28.43 -1.07
CA GLU A 508 60.07 -29.71 -1.68
C GLU A 508 59.17 -30.54 -0.76
N LEU A 509 59.20 -30.26 0.55
CA LEU A 509 58.31 -30.86 1.54
C LEU A 509 57.06 -29.99 1.80
N SER A 510 56.81 -28.96 1.00
CA SER A 510 55.57 -28.19 1.05
C SER A 510 54.50 -28.82 0.16
N CYS A 511 53.24 -28.61 0.52
CA CYS A 511 52.13 -29.07 -0.30
C CYS A 511 52.09 -28.23 -1.59
N SER A 512 52.14 -28.88 -2.75
CA SER A 512 52.04 -28.22 -4.06
C SER A 512 50.62 -27.77 -4.42
N LEU A 513 49.60 -28.26 -3.71
CA LEU A 513 48.20 -27.97 -3.99
C LEU A 513 47.74 -26.68 -3.31
N ASP A 514 47.18 -25.77 -4.10
CA ASP A 514 46.46 -24.63 -3.56
C ASP A 514 44.96 -24.91 -3.40
N PHE A 515 44.59 -25.29 -2.18
CA PHE A 515 43.20 -25.54 -1.81
C PHE A 515 42.34 -24.27 -1.78
N HIS A 516 42.93 -23.07 -1.78
CA HIS A 516 42.19 -21.81 -1.75
C HIS A 516 41.44 -21.57 -3.07
N VAL A 517 42.02 -21.99 -4.20
CA VAL A 517 41.37 -21.95 -5.51
C VAL A 517 40.12 -22.84 -5.50
N GLY A 518 40.26 -24.08 -5.05
CA GLY A 518 39.12 -25.01 -4.91
C GLY A 518 38.04 -24.47 -3.97
N LYS A 519 38.45 -23.86 -2.84
CA LYS A 519 37.54 -23.23 -1.89
C LYS A 519 36.79 -22.07 -2.55
N LYS A 520 37.49 -21.18 -3.27
CA LYS A 520 36.89 -20.05 -4.01
C LYS A 520 35.86 -20.53 -5.04
N ASN A 521 36.18 -21.60 -5.78
CA ASN A 521 35.28 -22.20 -6.76
C ASN A 521 34.01 -22.77 -6.11
N LEU A 522 34.15 -23.42 -4.94
CA LEU A 522 33.00 -23.86 -4.16
C LEU A 522 32.11 -22.68 -3.74
N TRP A 523 32.67 -21.62 -3.14
CA TRP A 523 31.89 -20.42 -2.77
C TRP A 523 31.15 -19.82 -3.96
N ALA A 524 31.80 -19.74 -5.13
CA ALA A 524 31.16 -19.26 -6.34
C ALA A 524 29.96 -20.15 -6.75
N LYS A 525 30.06 -21.48 -6.61
CA LYS A 525 28.93 -22.40 -6.85
C LYS A 525 27.80 -22.20 -5.82
N LEU A 526 28.12 -22.06 -4.54
CA LEU A 526 27.14 -21.82 -3.48
C LEU A 526 26.38 -20.50 -3.69
N VAL A 527 27.08 -19.45 -4.10
CA VAL A 527 26.47 -18.14 -4.45
C VAL A 527 25.51 -18.27 -5.63
N ARG A 528 25.80 -19.12 -6.64
CA ARG A 528 24.85 -19.37 -7.73
C ARG A 528 23.56 -20.01 -7.23
N VAL A 529 23.66 -21.01 -6.35
CA VAL A 529 22.48 -21.65 -5.73
C VAL A 529 21.68 -20.63 -4.91
N ARG A 530 22.34 -19.84 -4.07
CA ARG A 530 21.70 -18.73 -3.32
C ARG A 530 20.94 -17.79 -4.26
N ARG A 531 21.56 -17.32 -5.34
CA ARG A 531 20.93 -16.43 -6.33
C ARG A 531 19.69 -17.06 -6.99
N ARG A 532 19.68 -18.37 -7.23
CA ARG A 532 18.50 -19.08 -7.75
C ARG A 532 17.33 -18.98 -6.78
N PHE A 533 17.56 -19.23 -5.49
CA PHE A 533 16.54 -19.06 -4.46
C PHE A 533 16.11 -17.60 -4.27
N GLU A 534 17.04 -16.64 -4.34
CA GLU A 534 16.71 -15.20 -4.31
C GLU A 534 15.77 -14.81 -5.45
N ARG A 535 16.10 -15.20 -6.69
CA ARG A 535 15.25 -14.96 -7.87
C ARG A 535 13.88 -15.63 -7.74
N ALA A 536 13.85 -16.90 -7.34
CA ALA A 536 12.60 -17.61 -7.11
C ALA A 536 11.75 -16.92 -6.03
N ASN A 537 12.37 -16.42 -4.95
CA ASN A 537 11.71 -15.68 -3.88
C ASN A 537 11.18 -14.33 -4.36
N GLU A 538 11.93 -13.60 -5.19
CA GLU A 538 11.50 -12.34 -5.81
C GLU A 538 10.29 -12.53 -6.71
N VAL A 539 10.33 -13.51 -7.62
CA VAL A 539 9.22 -13.82 -8.54
C VAL A 539 7.99 -14.27 -7.76
N SER A 540 8.17 -15.16 -6.77
CA SER A 540 7.08 -15.61 -5.89
C SER A 540 6.46 -14.45 -5.11
N SER A 541 7.29 -13.54 -4.59
CA SER A 541 6.84 -12.35 -3.86
C SER A 541 6.06 -11.41 -4.77
N ALA A 542 6.53 -11.20 -6.01
CA ALA A 542 5.84 -10.36 -6.99
C ALA A 542 4.45 -10.91 -7.35
N ILE A 543 4.35 -12.23 -7.57
CA ILE A 543 3.09 -12.90 -7.89
C ILE A 543 2.14 -12.84 -6.70
N PHE A 544 2.56 -13.31 -5.53
CA PHE A 544 1.74 -13.31 -4.32
C PHE A 544 1.23 -11.90 -3.98
N CYS A 545 2.12 -10.91 -3.93
CA CYS A 545 1.75 -9.54 -3.61
C CYS A 545 0.84 -8.91 -4.67
N GLY A 546 1.07 -9.23 -5.95
CA GLY A 546 0.25 -8.76 -7.06
C GLY A 546 -1.17 -9.32 -6.99
N GLU A 547 -1.32 -10.60 -6.66
CA GLU A 547 -2.62 -11.22 -6.42
C GLU A 547 -3.32 -10.66 -5.18
N LEU A 548 -2.55 -10.44 -4.11
CA LEU A 548 -3.06 -9.89 -2.86
C LEU A 548 -3.66 -8.50 -3.09
N LEU A 549 -2.95 -7.61 -3.78
CA LEU A 549 -3.46 -6.27 -4.10
C LEU A 549 -4.66 -6.32 -5.04
N ARG A 550 -4.67 -7.20 -6.05
CA ARG A 550 -5.85 -7.36 -6.92
C ARG A 550 -7.08 -7.77 -6.12
N TYR A 551 -6.92 -8.74 -5.22
CA TYR A 551 -8.03 -9.20 -4.38
C TYR A 551 -8.50 -8.10 -3.43
N LEU A 552 -7.58 -7.50 -2.67
CA LEU A 552 -7.89 -6.45 -1.71
C LEU A 552 -8.51 -5.21 -2.39
N HIS A 553 -8.01 -4.81 -3.57
CA HIS A 553 -8.60 -3.70 -4.33
C HIS A 553 -10.01 -4.03 -4.81
N SER A 554 -10.27 -5.27 -5.25
CA SER A 554 -11.64 -5.70 -5.59
C SER A 554 -12.59 -5.64 -4.40
N VAL A 555 -12.09 -5.89 -3.18
CA VAL A 555 -12.85 -5.74 -1.93
C VAL A 555 -13.10 -4.27 -1.63
N VAL A 556 -12.10 -3.41 -1.78
CA VAL A 556 -12.23 -1.95 -1.63
C VAL A 556 -13.27 -1.37 -2.58
N LEU A 557 -13.25 -1.75 -3.87
CA LEU A 557 -14.20 -1.24 -4.85
C LEU A 557 -15.65 -1.63 -4.49
N ARG A 558 -15.87 -2.85 -3.98
CA ARG A 558 -17.20 -3.27 -3.50
C ARG A 558 -17.60 -2.56 -2.21
N LYS A 559 -16.66 -2.42 -1.26
CA LYS A 559 -16.90 -1.74 0.01
C LYS A 559 -17.21 -0.25 -0.24
N ASN A 560 -16.54 0.38 -1.19
CA ASN A 560 -16.86 1.74 -1.61
C ASN A 560 -18.29 1.88 -2.09
N GLN A 561 -18.79 0.95 -2.90
CA GLN A 561 -20.18 0.97 -3.38
C GLN A 561 -21.16 0.85 -2.21
N THR A 562 -20.93 -0.06 -1.26
CA THR A 562 -21.80 -0.22 -0.09
C THR A 562 -21.75 0.98 0.85
N ASP A 563 -20.57 1.55 1.07
CA ASP A 563 -20.37 2.69 1.97
C ASP A 563 -20.97 3.97 1.38
N THR A 564 -20.88 4.18 0.05
CA THR A 564 -21.50 5.32 -0.61
C THR A 564 -23.03 5.21 -0.62
N GLU A 565 -23.59 4.02 -0.84
CA GLU A 565 -25.04 3.77 -0.73
C GLU A 565 -25.55 4.02 0.69
N ALA A 566 -24.83 3.55 1.72
CA ALA A 566 -25.19 3.76 3.12
C ALA A 566 -25.13 5.25 3.52
N GLN A 567 -24.07 5.95 3.12
CA GLN A 567 -23.95 7.41 3.36
C GLN A 567 -25.03 8.20 2.63
N GLN A 568 -25.43 7.78 1.42
CA GLN A 568 -26.54 8.38 0.68
C GLN A 568 -27.87 8.19 1.41
N GLN A 569 -28.19 6.97 1.86
CA GLN A 569 -29.39 6.72 2.65
C GLN A 569 -29.41 7.57 3.93
N GLN A 570 -28.26 7.71 4.60
CA GLN A 570 -28.13 8.50 5.81
C GLN A 570 -28.28 10.01 5.56
N GLN A 571 -27.80 10.52 4.42
CA GLN A 571 -28.01 11.92 4.00
C GLN A 571 -29.47 12.18 3.59
N GLN A 572 -30.13 11.24 2.93
CA GLN A 572 -31.55 11.33 2.59
C GLN A 572 -32.44 11.30 3.86
N LEU A 573 -32.08 10.48 4.85
CA LEU A 573 -32.78 10.40 6.13
C LEU A 573 -32.55 11.63 7.03
N ARG A 574 -31.41 12.34 6.88
CA ARG A 574 -31.08 13.52 7.71
C ARG A 574 -31.71 14.83 7.24
N GLY A 575 -32.38 14.88 6.09
CA GLY A 575 -33.27 15.98 5.72
C GLY A 575 -32.77 17.41 5.99
N ARG A 576 -31.47 17.72 5.82
CA ARG A 576 -30.88 19.07 5.79
C ARG A 576 -29.36 19.00 5.81
N ALA A 577 -28.74 19.38 4.70
CA ALA A 577 -27.48 20.13 4.69
C ALA A 577 -27.46 20.91 3.38
N VAL A 578 -27.90 22.16 3.47
CA VAL A 578 -27.84 23.15 2.39
C VAL A 578 -26.37 23.44 2.13
N SER A 579 -25.82 22.98 1.00
CA SER A 579 -24.69 23.69 0.39
C SER A 579 -25.26 24.93 -0.27
N SER A 580 -24.73 26.08 0.13
CA SER A 580 -25.26 27.42 -0.08
C SER A 580 -25.05 27.94 -1.49
N VAL A 581 -25.59 27.27 -2.52
CA VAL A 581 -25.89 27.87 -3.82
C VAL A 581 -27.06 27.09 -4.43
N MET A 582 -28.30 27.44 -4.07
CA MET A 582 -29.48 26.99 -4.80
C MET A 582 -30.44 28.16 -4.99
N LEU A 583 -30.50 28.67 -6.23
CA LEU A 583 -31.64 29.42 -6.73
C LEU A 583 -32.80 28.43 -6.88
N VAL A 584 -33.59 28.30 -5.82
CA VAL A 584 -34.81 27.50 -5.80
C VAL A 584 -35.91 28.29 -6.51
N ASP A 585 -36.25 27.91 -7.74
CA ASP A 585 -37.55 28.25 -8.29
C ASP A 585 -38.57 27.21 -7.81
N LYS A 586 -39.49 27.62 -6.93
CA LYS A 586 -40.49 26.74 -6.28
C LYS A 586 -41.57 26.21 -7.23
N LYS A 587 -41.53 26.57 -8.53
CA LYS A 587 -42.58 26.22 -9.49
C LYS A 587 -42.26 25.03 -10.40
N SER A 588 -41.00 24.58 -10.50
CA SER A 588 -40.68 23.34 -11.23
C SER A 588 -40.55 22.18 -10.24
N GLY A 589 -41.44 21.19 -10.31
CA GLY A 589 -41.48 20.01 -9.43
C GLY A 589 -40.30 19.04 -9.54
N ASN A 590 -39.11 19.51 -9.93
CA ASN A 590 -37.91 18.69 -10.00
C ASN A 590 -37.09 18.84 -8.71
N ALA A 591 -36.83 17.70 -8.06
CA ALA A 591 -36.03 17.64 -6.84
C ALA A 591 -34.63 18.27 -7.06
N PRO A 592 -34.08 18.96 -6.03
CA PRO A 592 -32.77 19.59 -6.14
C PRO A 592 -31.68 18.54 -6.38
N VAL A 593 -31.02 18.61 -7.53
CA VAL A 593 -29.88 17.76 -7.86
C VAL A 593 -28.66 18.24 -7.06
N ALA A 594 -28.11 17.38 -6.20
CA ALA A 594 -26.89 17.67 -5.44
C ALA A 594 -25.70 17.88 -6.39
N LEU A 595 -24.95 18.96 -6.17
CA LEU A 595 -24.02 19.52 -7.13
C LEU A 595 -22.65 18.81 -7.26
N THR A 596 -22.42 17.63 -6.67
CA THR A 596 -21.35 16.66 -7.05
C THR A 596 -21.28 15.49 -6.07
N ARG A 597 -21.05 14.27 -6.55
CA ARG A 597 -20.83 13.06 -5.72
C ARG A 597 -19.34 12.79 -5.41
N VAL A 598 -18.44 13.46 -6.14
CA VAL A 598 -16.98 13.22 -6.13
C VAL A 598 -16.34 13.35 -4.75
N PRO A 599 -16.58 14.42 -3.96
CA PRO A 599 -15.85 14.59 -2.71
C PRO A 599 -16.14 13.46 -1.72
N LEU A 600 -17.37 12.95 -1.73
CA LEU A 600 -17.79 11.83 -0.90
C LEU A 600 -17.19 10.51 -1.43
N GLU A 601 -17.29 10.24 -2.72
CA GLU A 601 -16.76 9.02 -3.35
C GLU A 601 -15.22 8.93 -3.24
N LEU A 602 -14.51 10.05 -3.42
CA LEU A 602 -13.06 10.15 -3.25
C LEU A 602 -12.63 10.00 -1.79
N LEU A 603 -13.36 10.62 -0.84
CA LEU A 603 -13.06 10.48 0.58
C LEU A 603 -13.26 9.04 1.05
N THR A 604 -14.35 8.40 0.62
CA THR A 604 -14.65 6.99 0.92
C THR A 604 -13.61 6.06 0.27
N TYR A 605 -13.24 6.31 -0.99
CA TYR A 605 -12.19 5.53 -1.65
C TYR A 605 -10.84 5.70 -0.96
N LYS A 606 -10.45 6.92 -0.60
CA LYS A 606 -9.22 7.20 0.15
C LYS A 606 -9.19 6.41 1.46
N ASN A 607 -10.23 6.50 2.28
CA ASN A 607 -10.28 5.83 3.58
C ASN A 607 -10.21 4.29 3.44
N ASN A 608 -10.93 3.73 2.47
CA ASN A 608 -10.89 2.30 2.20
C ASN A 608 -9.56 1.84 1.58
N LEU A 609 -8.89 2.70 0.81
CA LEU A 609 -7.57 2.44 0.26
C LEU A 609 -6.46 2.50 1.34
N GLU A 610 -6.53 3.45 2.29
CA GLU A 610 -5.63 3.48 3.45
C GLU A 610 -5.75 2.19 4.29
N ALA A 611 -6.99 1.73 4.52
CA ALA A 611 -7.25 0.46 5.21
C ALA A 611 -6.66 -0.74 4.45
N MET A 612 -6.78 -0.73 3.12
CA MET A 612 -6.26 -1.76 2.23
C MET A 612 -4.72 -1.81 2.25
N VAL A 613 -4.06 -0.66 2.20
CA VAL A 613 -2.58 -0.57 2.29
C VAL A 613 -2.09 -1.12 3.62
N SER A 614 -2.79 -0.81 4.71
CA SER A 614 -2.42 -1.30 6.04
C SER A 614 -2.61 -2.82 6.16
N GLN A 615 -3.73 -3.35 5.65
CA GLN A 615 -3.98 -4.79 5.55
C GLN A 615 -2.97 -5.51 4.64
N TYR A 616 -2.58 -4.86 3.53
CA TYR A 616 -1.56 -5.36 2.64
C TYR A 616 -0.21 -5.46 3.34
N ASN A 617 0.27 -4.39 3.98
CA ASN A 617 1.55 -4.40 4.69
C ASN A 617 1.58 -5.45 5.81
N PHE A 618 0.45 -5.74 6.43
CA PHE A 618 0.34 -6.79 7.45
C PHE A 618 0.46 -8.21 6.87
N VAL A 619 -0.09 -8.46 5.68
CA VAL A 619 -0.15 -9.81 5.08
C VAL A 619 1.00 -10.09 4.11
N ALA A 620 1.43 -9.06 3.35
CA ALA A 620 2.45 -9.14 2.31
C ALA A 620 3.77 -9.71 2.86
N ARG A 621 4.50 -10.43 1.99
CA ARG A 621 5.77 -11.08 2.33
C ARG A 621 6.73 -11.04 1.15
N GLY A 622 8.02 -11.04 1.48
CA GLY A 622 9.11 -11.11 0.52
C GLY A 622 9.56 -9.76 -0.04
N PRO A 623 10.63 -9.78 -0.85
CA PRO A 623 11.39 -8.59 -1.23
C PRO A 623 10.64 -7.63 -2.17
N GLN A 624 9.64 -8.11 -2.91
CA GLN A 624 8.92 -7.30 -3.90
C GLN A 624 7.68 -6.60 -3.33
N ALA A 625 7.38 -6.76 -2.04
CA ALA A 625 6.17 -6.20 -1.43
C ALA A 625 6.05 -4.67 -1.61
N ALA A 626 7.11 -3.91 -1.38
CA ALA A 626 7.09 -2.46 -1.54
C ALA A 626 6.99 -2.05 -3.03
N THR A 627 7.77 -2.70 -3.91
CA THR A 627 7.78 -2.43 -5.35
C THR A 627 6.42 -2.67 -5.99
N VAL A 628 5.76 -3.78 -5.64
CA VAL A 628 4.43 -4.14 -6.15
C VAL A 628 3.37 -3.15 -5.66
N LEU A 629 3.45 -2.72 -4.39
CA LEU A 629 2.56 -1.70 -3.85
C LEU A 629 2.73 -0.35 -4.58
N ALA A 630 3.97 0.09 -4.78
CA ALA A 630 4.25 1.31 -5.54
C ALA A 630 3.72 1.22 -6.98
N GLY A 631 3.90 0.08 -7.64
CA GLY A 631 3.34 -0.18 -8.97
C GLY A 631 1.81 -0.15 -8.99
N PHE A 632 1.16 -0.68 -7.96
CA PHE A 632 -0.30 -0.66 -7.80
C PHE A 632 -0.85 0.77 -7.60
N LEU A 633 -0.19 1.57 -6.75
CA LEU A 633 -0.59 2.97 -6.51
C LEU A 633 -0.41 3.82 -7.78
N ASN A 634 0.70 3.64 -8.51
CA ASN A 634 1.00 4.41 -9.72
C ASN A 634 0.17 4.00 -10.95
N GLY A 635 -0.31 2.76 -11.00
CA GLY A 635 -1.08 2.23 -12.14
C GLY A 635 -2.58 2.12 -11.83
N PRO A 636 -3.05 0.99 -11.26
CA PRO A 636 -4.45 0.75 -10.92
C PRO A 636 -5.16 1.90 -10.19
N VAL A 637 -4.57 2.45 -9.12
CA VAL A 637 -5.22 3.50 -8.33
C VAL A 637 -5.32 4.79 -9.13
N ARG A 638 -4.26 5.17 -9.83
CA ARG A 638 -4.26 6.33 -10.73
C ARG A 638 -5.32 6.22 -11.81
N ARG A 639 -5.45 5.05 -12.45
CA ARG A 639 -6.51 4.81 -13.46
C ARG A 639 -7.90 4.90 -12.85
N GLN A 640 -8.10 4.40 -11.64
CA GLN A 640 -9.39 4.51 -10.95
C GLN A 640 -9.73 5.97 -10.63
N LEU A 641 -8.75 6.78 -10.20
CA LEU A 641 -8.94 8.21 -9.96
C LEU A 641 -9.25 8.96 -11.26
N GLN A 642 -8.55 8.64 -12.35
CA GLN A 642 -8.86 9.18 -13.69
C GLN A 642 -10.29 8.84 -14.09
N HIS A 643 -10.69 7.57 -13.94
CA HIS A 643 -12.04 7.13 -14.27
C HIS A 643 -13.12 7.84 -13.45
N LEU A 644 -12.93 8.02 -12.13
CA LEU A 644 -13.86 8.78 -11.29
C LEU A 644 -13.93 10.27 -11.70
N THR A 645 -12.80 10.84 -12.13
CA THR A 645 -12.75 12.24 -12.58
C THR A 645 -13.45 12.40 -13.93
N GLU A 646 -13.24 11.48 -14.88
CA GLU A 646 -13.91 11.46 -16.18
C GLU A 646 -15.43 11.31 -16.02
N GLN A 647 -15.89 10.37 -15.17
CA GLN A 647 -17.33 10.21 -14.90
C GLN A 647 -17.98 11.49 -14.36
N GLU A 648 -17.26 12.28 -13.57
CA GLU A 648 -17.77 13.54 -13.01
C GLU A 648 -17.69 14.70 -13.99
N TYR A 649 -16.65 14.73 -14.82
CA TYR A 649 -16.60 15.64 -15.95
C TYR A 649 -17.81 15.42 -16.87
N ASP A 650 -18.12 14.16 -17.21
CA ASP A 650 -19.28 13.81 -18.03
C ASP A 650 -20.61 14.23 -17.37
N ARG A 651 -20.76 14.01 -16.05
CA ARG A 651 -21.94 14.46 -15.28
C ARG A 651 -22.07 15.98 -15.26
N PHE A 652 -20.97 16.69 -15.06
CA PHE A 652 -20.93 18.14 -15.03
C PHE A 652 -21.24 18.71 -16.41
N SER A 653 -20.66 18.17 -17.48
CA SER A 653 -20.94 18.54 -18.86
C SER A 653 -22.43 18.37 -19.16
N ALA A 654 -23.02 17.22 -18.83
CA ALA A 654 -24.45 16.99 -19.03
C ALA A 654 -25.33 17.98 -18.24
N ALA A 655 -24.92 18.37 -17.03
CA ALA A 655 -25.62 19.38 -16.25
C ALA A 655 -25.48 20.79 -16.85
N CYS A 656 -24.33 21.13 -17.41
CA CYS A 656 -24.12 22.37 -18.16
C CYS A 656 -25.00 22.40 -19.41
N ASP A 657 -25.00 21.33 -20.22
CA ASP A 657 -25.83 21.20 -21.42
C ASP A 657 -27.33 21.37 -21.09
N GLU A 658 -27.78 20.80 -19.96
CA GLU A 658 -29.14 20.97 -19.45
C GLU A 658 -29.46 22.43 -19.09
N LYS A 659 -28.52 23.11 -18.43
CA LYS A 659 -28.70 24.51 -18.05
C LYS A 659 -28.65 25.45 -19.25
N GLU A 660 -27.77 25.20 -20.21
CA GLU A 660 -27.72 25.94 -21.48
C GLU A 660 -29.01 25.78 -22.26
N ARG A 661 -29.55 24.56 -22.37
CA ARG A 661 -30.86 24.33 -22.99
C ARG A 661 -31.96 25.10 -22.27
N ARG A 662 -31.93 25.11 -20.93
CA ARG A 662 -32.91 25.87 -20.14
C ARG A 662 -32.77 27.39 -20.31
N ILE A 663 -31.56 27.90 -20.50
CA ILE A 663 -31.32 29.31 -20.82
C ILE A 663 -31.90 29.63 -22.20
N GLN A 664 -31.65 28.80 -23.22
CA GLN A 664 -32.23 28.99 -24.55
C GLN A 664 -33.76 29.00 -24.53
N GLU A 665 -34.39 28.06 -23.81
CA GLU A 665 -35.86 28.07 -23.61
C GLU A 665 -36.38 29.36 -22.95
N LEU A 666 -35.62 29.91 -21.99
CA LEU A 666 -35.97 31.15 -21.32
C LEU A 666 -35.75 32.39 -22.22
N GLU A 667 -34.70 32.39 -23.05
CA GLU A 667 -34.42 33.42 -24.04
C GLU A 667 -35.50 33.45 -25.13
N GLU A 668 -35.89 32.30 -25.68
CA GLU A 668 -37.02 32.18 -26.62
C GLU A 668 -38.32 32.70 -25.99
N SER A 669 -38.59 32.30 -24.74
CA SER A 669 -39.75 32.80 -24.01
C SER A 669 -39.68 34.31 -23.76
N LEU A 670 -38.50 34.88 -23.56
CA LEU A 670 -38.31 36.33 -23.39
C LEU A 670 -38.57 37.06 -24.71
N GLU A 671 -38.01 36.57 -25.82
CA GLU A 671 -38.27 37.14 -27.14
C GLU A 671 -39.76 37.11 -27.51
N ASP A 672 -40.45 36.01 -27.23
CA ASP A 672 -41.90 35.90 -27.42
C ASP A 672 -42.65 36.97 -26.63
N LYS A 673 -42.25 37.19 -25.37
CA LYS A 673 -42.83 38.22 -24.51
C LYS A 673 -42.50 39.63 -25.01
N GLU A 674 -41.30 39.89 -25.48
CA GLU A 674 -40.93 41.17 -26.09
C GLU A 674 -41.73 41.44 -27.38
N ARG A 675 -41.94 40.42 -28.22
CA ARG A 675 -42.78 40.52 -29.42
C ARG A 675 -44.23 40.83 -29.03
N GLN A 676 -44.76 40.19 -27.99
CA GLN A 676 -46.08 40.51 -27.44
C GLN A 676 -46.16 41.97 -26.96
N VAL A 677 -45.16 42.46 -26.23
CA VAL A 677 -45.11 43.86 -25.78
C VAL A 677 -45.06 44.82 -26.97
N LYS A 678 -44.24 44.55 -27.99
CA LYS A 678 -44.17 45.37 -29.22
C LYS A 678 -45.50 45.40 -29.98
N GLN A 679 -46.25 44.30 -29.99
CA GLN A 679 -47.59 44.27 -30.59
C GLN A 679 -48.58 45.11 -29.79
N ILE A 680 -48.57 44.99 -28.46
CA ILE A 680 -49.43 45.78 -27.57
C ILE A 680 -49.11 47.28 -27.70
N THR A 681 -47.84 47.67 -27.75
CA THR A 681 -47.45 49.08 -27.90
C THR A 681 -47.86 49.65 -29.26
N LYS A 682 -47.75 48.87 -30.34
CA LYS A 682 -48.28 49.26 -31.67
C LYS A 682 -49.79 49.44 -31.66
N ALA A 683 -50.52 48.48 -31.08
CA ALA A 683 -51.96 48.58 -30.94
C ALA A 683 -52.35 49.83 -30.13
N ASN A 684 -51.70 50.09 -29.00
CA ASN A 684 -51.95 51.29 -28.19
C ASN A 684 -51.66 52.59 -28.96
N ALA A 685 -50.64 52.63 -29.81
CA ALA A 685 -50.36 53.79 -30.66
C ALA A 685 -51.41 53.98 -31.77
N GLU A 686 -51.98 52.89 -32.29
CA GLU A 686 -53.11 52.95 -33.23
C GLU A 686 -54.39 53.43 -32.56
N TRP A 687 -54.72 52.91 -31.37
CA TRP A 687 -55.82 53.42 -30.54
C TRP A 687 -55.64 54.90 -30.22
N GLY A 688 -54.43 55.32 -29.85
CA GLY A 688 -54.13 56.73 -29.61
C GLY A 688 -54.34 57.61 -30.85
N ARG A 689 -53.98 57.13 -32.05
CA ARG A 689 -54.25 57.86 -33.30
C ARG A 689 -55.75 57.98 -33.60
N GLN A 690 -56.50 56.89 -33.45
CA GLN A 690 -57.96 56.89 -33.66
C GLN A 690 -58.66 57.82 -32.68
N GLU A 691 -58.19 57.89 -31.42
CA GLU A 691 -58.69 58.83 -30.42
C GLU A 691 -58.42 60.28 -30.83
N HIS A 692 -57.22 60.61 -31.30
CA HIS A 692 -56.90 61.96 -31.78
C HIS A 692 -57.70 62.36 -33.03
N GLU A 693 -57.91 61.45 -33.98
CA GLU A 693 -58.75 61.69 -35.16
C GLU A 693 -60.22 61.90 -34.78
N ALA A 694 -60.73 61.14 -33.82
CA ALA A 694 -62.09 61.31 -33.30
C ALA A 694 -62.25 62.67 -32.60
N ILE A 695 -61.28 63.08 -31.79
CA ILE A 695 -61.26 64.40 -31.13
C ILE A 695 -61.25 65.52 -32.19
N ALA A 696 -60.40 65.43 -33.20
CA ALA A 696 -60.33 66.42 -34.28
C ALA A 696 -61.65 66.51 -35.07
N GLY A 697 -62.32 65.39 -35.32
CA GLY A 697 -63.65 65.38 -35.95
C GLY A 697 -64.74 66.03 -35.08
N ILE A 698 -64.69 65.83 -33.77
CA ILE A 698 -65.59 66.51 -32.80
C ILE A 698 -65.32 68.02 -32.79
N GLU A 699 -64.06 68.45 -32.78
CA GLU A 699 -63.69 69.86 -32.82
C GLU A 699 -64.14 70.54 -34.12
N GLN A 700 -63.97 69.87 -35.26
CA GLN A 700 -64.41 70.37 -36.56
C GLN A 700 -65.93 70.52 -36.63
N THR A 701 -66.68 69.50 -36.22
CA THR A 701 -68.16 69.54 -36.20
C THR A 701 -68.68 70.61 -35.24
N HIS A 702 -68.00 70.83 -34.11
CA HIS A 702 -68.31 71.93 -33.20
C HIS A 702 -68.04 73.30 -33.86
N ALA A 703 -66.91 73.48 -34.55
CA ALA A 703 -66.61 74.71 -35.27
C ALA A 703 -67.62 75.00 -36.40
N GLU A 704 -68.04 73.96 -37.13
CA GLU A 704 -69.08 74.04 -38.16
C GLU A 704 -70.43 74.45 -37.55
N GLN A 705 -70.84 73.86 -36.43
CA GLN A 705 -72.07 74.24 -35.71
C GLN A 705 -72.03 75.70 -35.22
N VAL A 706 -70.89 76.16 -34.68
CA VAL A 706 -70.69 77.56 -34.29
C VAL A 706 -70.82 78.49 -35.50
N SER A 707 -70.20 78.14 -36.63
CA SER A 707 -70.28 78.94 -37.86
C SER A 707 -71.70 78.99 -38.43
N SER A 708 -72.44 77.87 -38.37
CA SER A 708 -73.84 77.80 -38.80
C SER A 708 -74.74 78.66 -37.91
N LEU A 709 -74.54 78.62 -36.60
CA LEU A 709 -75.27 79.48 -35.66
C LEU A 709 -74.97 80.96 -35.92
N GLN A 710 -73.70 81.32 -36.15
CA GLN A 710 -73.31 82.68 -36.51
C GLN A 710 -73.93 83.13 -37.83
N ASN A 711 -73.99 82.26 -38.83
CA ASN A 711 -74.63 82.56 -40.11
C ASN A 711 -76.16 82.67 -39.99
N SER A 712 -76.81 81.85 -39.15
CA SER A 712 -78.23 82.02 -38.81
C SER A 712 -78.49 83.34 -38.09
N ILE A 713 -77.62 83.74 -37.16
CA ILE A 713 -77.71 85.04 -36.48
C ILE A 713 -77.61 86.18 -37.51
N ARG A 714 -76.59 86.17 -38.37
CA ARG A 714 -76.44 87.18 -39.44
C ARG A 714 -77.60 87.18 -40.43
N SER A 715 -78.17 86.02 -40.74
CA SER A 715 -79.35 85.92 -41.61
C SER A 715 -80.59 86.51 -40.92
N THR A 716 -80.75 86.30 -39.61
CA THR A 716 -81.82 86.96 -38.85
C THR A 716 -81.60 88.46 -38.75
N GLU A 717 -80.37 88.93 -38.56
CA GLU A 717 -80.02 90.36 -38.60
C GLU A 717 -80.34 90.97 -39.96
N ALA A 718 -79.96 90.33 -41.07
CA ALA A 718 -80.29 90.79 -42.42
C ALA A 718 -81.80 90.80 -42.71
N LYS A 719 -82.57 89.84 -42.15
CA LYS A 719 -84.04 89.84 -42.25
C LYS A 719 -84.67 90.96 -41.43
N ILE A 720 -84.07 91.33 -40.30
CA ILE A 720 -84.48 92.49 -39.50
C ILE A 720 -84.18 93.79 -40.27
N GLU A 721 -82.99 93.91 -40.89
CA GLU A 721 -82.63 95.06 -41.70
C GLU A 721 -83.50 95.21 -42.96
N GLY A 722 -83.83 94.09 -43.64
CA GLY A 722 -84.77 94.09 -44.76
C GLY A 722 -86.18 94.50 -44.36
N ALA A 723 -86.67 94.01 -43.21
CA ALA A 723 -87.96 94.44 -42.66
C ALA A 723 -87.96 95.93 -42.27
N LEU A 724 -86.82 96.47 -41.82
CA LEU A 724 -86.65 97.89 -41.51
C LEU A 724 -86.64 98.77 -42.78
N ALA A 725 -86.01 98.31 -43.86
CA ALA A 725 -85.95 99.03 -45.13
C ALA A 725 -87.32 99.07 -45.85
N ASP A 726 -88.06 97.95 -45.83
CA ASP A 726 -89.42 97.88 -46.37
C ASP A 726 -90.39 98.77 -45.58
N GLN A 727 -90.17 98.93 -44.27
CA GLN A 727 -90.92 99.86 -43.43
C GLN A 727 -90.65 101.33 -43.79
N GLN A 728 -89.46 101.67 -44.29
CA GLN A 728 -89.08 103.03 -44.68
C GLN A 728 -89.62 103.46 -46.05
N VAL A 729 -89.76 102.54 -47.01
CA VAL A 729 -90.34 102.83 -48.34
C VAL A 729 -91.87 102.97 -48.26
N LEU A 730 -92.54 102.15 -47.43
CA LEU A 730 -93.97 102.27 -47.13
C LEU A 730 -94.32 103.54 -46.32
N TYR A 731 -93.35 104.16 -45.65
CA TYR A 731 -93.52 105.41 -44.92
C TYR A 731 -93.59 106.65 -45.83
N GLN A 732 -92.93 106.66 -46.99
CA GLN A 732 -92.85 107.83 -47.87
C GLN A 732 -94.03 107.93 -48.87
N SER A 733 -94.65 106.81 -49.23
CA SER A 733 -95.78 106.80 -50.18
C SER A 733 -97.15 107.14 -49.54
N THR A 734 -97.24 107.26 -48.21
CA THR A 734 -98.52 107.22 -47.48
C THR A 734 -98.77 108.40 -46.53
N MET A 735 -98.03 109.52 -46.64
CA MET A 735 -98.16 110.70 -45.75
C MET A 735 -98.51 112.04 -46.44
N GLN A 736 -98.92 112.04 -47.72
CA GLN A 736 -99.69 113.15 -48.32
C GLN A 736 -101.22 112.94 -48.26
N ALA A 737 -101.69 111.78 -47.75
CA ALA A 737 -103.11 111.42 -47.69
C ALA A 737 -103.69 111.21 -46.28
N THR A 738 -102.93 111.42 -45.20
CA THR A 738 -103.43 111.26 -43.81
C THR A 738 -102.71 112.18 -42.83
N ARG A 739 -102.91 113.49 -43.03
CA ARG A 739 -102.50 114.57 -42.12
C ARG A 739 -103.64 114.98 -41.16
N HIS A 740 -104.55 114.05 -40.83
CA HIS A 740 -105.71 114.34 -39.97
C HIS A 740 -106.10 113.24 -38.98
N THR A 741 -105.12 112.50 -38.45
CA THR A 741 -105.36 111.54 -37.35
C THR A 741 -104.10 111.24 -36.53
N ILE A 742 -103.27 112.26 -36.27
CA ILE A 742 -102.30 112.22 -35.17
C ILE A 742 -102.96 112.97 -34.02
N ASP A 743 -103.67 112.23 -33.15
CA ASP A 743 -103.80 112.56 -31.71
C ASP A 743 -104.67 111.60 -30.85
N THR A 744 -105.18 110.47 -31.34
CA THR A 744 -106.11 109.66 -30.49
C THR A 744 -106.05 108.13 -30.58
N VAL A 745 -104.88 107.48 -30.71
CA VAL A 745 -104.77 106.04 -30.31
C VAL A 745 -103.42 105.74 -29.64
N ASP A 746 -103.12 106.48 -28.58
CA ASP A 746 -101.97 106.22 -27.68
C ASP A 746 -102.44 105.67 -26.32
N LYS A 747 -103.52 104.88 -26.29
CA LYS A 747 -104.21 104.56 -25.02
C LYS A 747 -104.70 103.15 -24.75
N VAL A 748 -104.42 102.14 -25.57
CA VAL A 748 -104.88 100.77 -25.26
C VAL A 748 -103.88 99.69 -25.70
N ALA A 749 -102.83 99.46 -24.92
CA ALA A 749 -102.18 98.14 -24.78
C ALA A 749 -101.18 98.10 -23.61
N ASP A 750 -101.57 98.60 -22.43
CA ASP A 750 -100.78 98.39 -21.21
C ASP A 750 -101.72 98.05 -20.04
N LYS A 751 -102.51 96.99 -20.22
CA LYS A 751 -103.41 96.44 -19.20
C LYS A 751 -103.27 94.93 -19.13
N GLY A 752 -102.39 94.47 -18.24
CA GLY A 752 -102.25 93.04 -17.98
C GLY A 752 -101.19 92.62 -16.96
N ARG A 753 -100.66 93.52 -16.11
CA ARG A 753 -99.66 93.11 -15.11
C ARG A 753 -100.34 92.47 -13.90
N VAL A 754 -100.35 91.14 -13.87
CA VAL A 754 -100.61 90.34 -12.66
C VAL A 754 -99.33 90.40 -11.81
N VAL A 755 -99.47 90.79 -10.54
CA VAL A 755 -98.32 90.89 -9.61
C VAL A 755 -98.51 89.88 -8.47
N SER A 756 -97.52 89.03 -8.24
CA SER A 756 -97.59 87.95 -7.25
C SER A 756 -96.33 87.86 -6.40
N GLY A 757 -96.47 87.59 -5.10
CA GLY A 757 -95.33 87.37 -4.20
C GLY A 757 -95.73 87.08 -2.74
N TYR A 758 -94.75 86.72 -1.91
CA TYR A 758 -94.99 86.38 -0.52
C TYR A 758 -95.08 87.62 0.40
N LEU A 759 -96.12 87.68 1.23
CA LEU A 759 -96.29 88.70 2.28
C LEU A 759 -96.66 88.06 3.61
N GLU A 760 -96.17 88.63 4.70
CA GLU A 760 -96.55 88.21 6.05
C GLU A 760 -97.77 89.00 6.53
N ARG A 761 -98.86 88.30 6.90
CA ARG A 761 -100.08 88.92 7.44
C ARG A 761 -100.13 88.77 8.95
N TYR A 762 -100.64 89.81 9.60
CA TYR A 762 -100.89 89.80 11.04
C TYR A 762 -102.24 89.13 11.35
N GLU A 763 -102.21 87.93 11.92
CA GLU A 763 -103.42 87.25 12.43
C GLU A 763 -103.56 87.53 13.94
N LYS A 764 -104.72 88.06 14.34
CA LYS A 764 -105.14 88.06 15.75
C LYS A 764 -105.81 86.72 16.05
N ALA A 765 -105.03 85.74 16.51
CA ALA A 765 -105.58 84.51 17.09
C ALA A 765 -105.79 84.68 18.61
N HIS A 766 -106.76 83.93 19.15
CA HIS A 766 -107.29 84.08 20.50
C HIS A 766 -106.22 84.11 21.63
N VAL A 767 -106.36 85.16 22.45
CA VAL A 767 -106.00 85.32 23.86
C VAL A 767 -104.51 85.31 24.30
N PHE A 768 -103.54 84.55 23.78
CA PHE A 768 -102.12 84.68 24.27
C PHE A 768 -100.97 84.33 23.30
N SER A 769 -101.04 84.61 21.99
CA SER A 769 -99.84 84.90 21.17
C SER A 769 -100.20 85.57 19.84
N SER A 770 -99.41 86.57 19.42
CA SER A 770 -99.56 87.17 18.08
C SER A 770 -98.37 86.76 17.20
N ARG A 771 -98.65 86.10 16.07
CA ARG A 771 -97.63 85.62 15.13
C ARG A 771 -97.90 86.14 13.72
N TRP A 772 -96.85 86.58 13.06
CA TRP A 772 -96.86 86.87 11.62
C TRP A 772 -96.76 85.56 10.85
N ARG A 773 -97.63 85.36 9.86
CA ARG A 773 -97.60 84.17 8.99
C ARG A 773 -97.46 84.59 7.54
N GLN A 774 -96.56 83.93 6.81
CA GLN A 774 -96.28 84.19 5.41
C GLN A 774 -97.28 83.45 4.52
N TYR A 775 -97.90 84.19 3.60
CA TYR A 775 -98.81 83.65 2.59
C TYR A 775 -98.43 84.19 1.20
N PHE A 776 -98.88 83.52 0.14
CA PHE A 776 -98.64 83.95 -1.24
C PHE A 776 -99.83 84.79 -1.73
N TYR A 777 -99.56 86.04 -2.10
CA TYR A 777 -100.59 86.98 -2.54
C TYR A 777 -100.47 87.27 -4.03
N VAL A 778 -101.62 87.34 -4.68
CA VAL A 778 -101.75 87.73 -6.09
C VAL A 778 -102.70 88.91 -6.19
N LEU A 779 -102.19 90.01 -6.75
CA LEU A 779 -102.90 91.26 -6.99
C LEU A 779 -103.17 91.40 -8.49
N LYS A 780 -104.45 91.35 -8.86
CA LYS A 780 -104.90 91.56 -10.24
C LYS A 780 -105.86 92.75 -10.23
N HIS A 781 -105.44 93.85 -10.85
CA HIS A 781 -106.14 95.14 -10.84
C HIS A 781 -106.38 95.66 -9.41
N ALA A 782 -107.60 95.55 -8.87
CA ALA A 782 -107.97 95.99 -7.52
C ALA A 782 -108.32 94.84 -6.56
N THR A 783 -108.23 93.58 -7.02
CA THR A 783 -108.62 92.40 -6.22
C THR A 783 -107.38 91.67 -5.71
N LEU A 784 -107.31 91.51 -4.40
CA LEU A 784 -106.25 90.78 -3.71
C LEU A 784 -106.75 89.38 -3.33
N THR A 785 -106.01 88.36 -3.77
CA THR A 785 -106.27 86.94 -3.46
C THR A 785 -105.11 86.32 -2.68
N CYS A 786 -105.43 85.43 -1.76
CA CYS A 786 -104.48 84.79 -0.84
C CYS A 786 -104.47 83.26 -1.05
N TYR A 787 -103.27 82.69 -1.13
CA TYR A 787 -103.00 81.25 -1.22
C TYR A 787 -102.00 80.85 -0.14
N LYS A 788 -101.98 79.58 0.29
CA LYS A 788 -101.02 79.14 1.33
C LYS A 788 -99.59 79.11 0.80
N SER A 789 -99.40 78.84 -0.49
CA SER A 789 -98.09 78.80 -1.15
C SER A 789 -98.17 79.20 -2.63
N LYS A 790 -97.03 79.43 -3.27
CA LYS A 790 -96.94 79.69 -4.73
C LYS A 790 -97.39 78.47 -5.56
N SER A 791 -97.15 77.26 -5.08
CA SER A 791 -97.55 76.02 -5.76
C SER A 791 -99.07 75.86 -5.86
N GLU A 792 -99.83 76.20 -4.80
CA GLU A 792 -101.30 76.18 -4.84
C GLU A 792 -101.90 77.13 -5.90
N TYR A 793 -101.22 78.27 -6.15
CA TYR A 793 -101.64 79.20 -7.20
C TYR A 793 -101.33 78.69 -8.62
N GLU A 794 -100.15 78.08 -8.83
CA GLU A 794 -99.75 77.55 -10.15
C GLU A 794 -100.57 76.32 -10.56
N GLU A 795 -101.02 75.50 -9.60
CA GLU A 795 -101.90 74.34 -9.81
C GLU A 795 -103.39 74.71 -9.98
N ARG A 796 -103.73 76.01 -9.99
CA ARG A 796 -105.10 76.56 -10.10
C ARG A 796 -106.05 76.10 -8.98
N GLY A 797 -105.56 75.93 -7.76
CA GLY A 797 -106.39 75.63 -6.59
C GLY A 797 -107.33 76.80 -6.19
N PRO A 798 -108.40 76.55 -5.42
CA PRO A 798 -109.27 77.63 -4.91
C PRO A 798 -108.53 78.51 -3.89
N PRO A 799 -108.79 79.83 -3.85
CA PRO A 799 -108.09 80.74 -2.92
C PRO A 799 -108.42 80.41 -1.46
N PHE A 800 -107.41 80.55 -0.58
CA PHE A 800 -107.50 80.21 0.85
C PHE A 800 -108.54 81.05 1.60
N GLU A 801 -108.77 82.28 1.15
CA GLU A 801 -109.81 83.18 1.66
C GLU A 801 -110.60 83.80 0.50
N ARG A 802 -111.78 84.36 0.80
CA ARG A 802 -112.58 85.08 -0.21
C ARG A 802 -111.77 86.28 -0.76
N PRO A 803 -111.77 86.50 -2.08
CA PRO A 803 -111.06 87.63 -2.70
C PRO A 803 -111.50 88.98 -2.11
N ILE A 804 -110.54 89.82 -1.74
CA ILE A 804 -110.80 91.14 -1.13
C ILE A 804 -110.54 92.22 -2.17
N SER A 805 -111.53 93.07 -2.45
CA SER A 805 -111.32 94.28 -3.25
C SER A 805 -110.72 95.39 -2.38
N ILE A 806 -109.55 95.89 -2.76
CA ILE A 806 -108.82 96.93 -2.04
C ILE A 806 -108.95 98.32 -2.71
N SER A 807 -109.91 98.48 -3.63
CA SER A 807 -110.23 99.79 -4.22
C SER A 807 -110.61 100.80 -3.13
N GLY A 808 -110.09 102.03 -3.22
CA GLY A 808 -110.35 103.11 -2.28
C GLY A 808 -109.65 102.99 -0.90
N TYR A 809 -108.86 101.95 -0.64
CA TYR A 809 -108.10 101.85 0.61
C TYR A 809 -106.93 102.86 0.61
N ARG A 810 -106.67 103.53 1.74
CA ARG A 810 -105.51 104.41 1.90
C ARG A 810 -104.29 103.61 2.39
N VAL A 811 -103.20 103.66 1.63
CA VAL A 811 -101.93 103.02 2.00
C VAL A 811 -101.18 103.93 2.99
N VAL A 812 -100.88 103.44 4.20
CA VAL A 812 -100.21 104.21 5.26
C VAL A 812 -98.93 103.50 5.73
N GLN A 813 -97.84 104.26 5.82
CA GLN A 813 -96.54 103.78 6.32
C GLN A 813 -96.52 103.74 7.85
N SER A 814 -95.91 102.71 8.43
CA SER A 814 -95.73 102.61 9.89
C SER A 814 -94.46 103.36 10.33
N ARG A 815 -94.58 104.37 11.20
CA ARG A 815 -93.44 105.17 11.70
C ARG A 815 -92.44 104.42 12.60
N THR A 816 -92.76 103.20 13.01
CA THR A 816 -92.02 102.43 14.02
C THR A 816 -91.40 101.11 13.52
N ASP A 817 -91.62 100.73 12.25
CA ASP A 817 -91.01 99.52 11.65
C ASP A 817 -91.00 99.66 10.11
N GLU A 818 -89.81 99.70 9.52
CA GLU A 818 -89.59 100.05 8.12
C GLU A 818 -90.16 99.03 7.13
N LEU A 819 -90.54 97.82 7.57
CA LEU A 819 -91.07 96.77 6.69
C LEU A 819 -92.60 96.61 6.74
N LYS A 820 -93.31 97.37 7.59
CA LYS A 820 -94.76 97.24 7.78
C LYS A 820 -95.58 98.15 6.87
N ILE A 821 -96.59 97.57 6.22
CA ILE A 821 -97.54 98.25 5.34
C ILE A 821 -98.96 98.09 5.93
N LYS A 822 -99.73 99.19 5.99
CA LYS A 822 -101.12 99.18 6.48
C LYS A 822 -102.07 99.69 5.40
N LEU A 823 -103.12 98.93 5.11
CA LEU A 823 -104.21 99.34 4.22
C LEU A 823 -105.44 99.69 5.07
N VAL A 824 -105.88 100.95 4.98
CA VAL A 824 -107.00 101.50 5.75
C VAL A 824 -108.23 101.66 4.84
N PRO A 825 -109.37 101.01 5.12
CA PRO A 825 -110.56 101.14 4.28
C PRO A 825 -111.17 102.54 4.36
N PRO A 826 -111.85 103.00 3.30
CA PRO A 826 -112.49 104.32 3.24
C PRO A 826 -113.82 104.39 4.01
N GLU A 827 -114.53 103.27 4.16
CA GLU A 827 -115.84 103.19 4.82
C GLU A 827 -115.75 102.43 6.16
N ALA A 828 -116.41 102.95 7.20
CA ALA A 828 -116.44 102.36 8.53
C ALA A 828 -117.26 101.05 8.51
N GLY A 829 -116.55 99.91 8.55
CA GLY A 829 -117.16 98.56 8.54
C GLY A 829 -116.33 97.50 7.80
N ARG A 830 -115.39 97.90 6.93
CA ARG A 830 -114.43 96.98 6.31
C ARG A 830 -113.17 96.79 7.18
N GLN A 831 -112.53 95.62 7.10
CA GLN A 831 -111.38 95.26 7.94
C GLN A 831 -110.08 95.96 7.51
N MET A 832 -109.33 96.51 8.48
CA MET A 832 -108.00 97.07 8.27
C MET A 832 -106.97 95.94 8.10
N LEU A 833 -106.24 95.93 6.97
CA LEU A 833 -105.25 94.89 6.67
C LEU A 833 -103.82 95.37 6.98
N ARG A 834 -103.02 94.51 7.61
CA ARG A 834 -101.63 94.80 8.02
C ARG A 834 -100.69 93.73 7.48
N PHE A 835 -99.69 94.17 6.71
CA PHE A 835 -98.71 93.30 6.07
C PHE A 835 -97.29 93.67 6.48
N ARG A 836 -96.37 92.71 6.43
CA ARG A 836 -94.92 92.92 6.50
C ARG A 836 -94.26 92.34 5.25
N ALA A 837 -93.42 93.15 4.58
CA ALA A 837 -92.73 92.74 3.37
C ALA A 837 -91.41 92.02 3.71
N PRO A 838 -91.04 90.92 3.01
CA PRO A 838 -89.74 90.28 3.17
C PRO A 838 -88.59 91.22 2.75
N ALA A 839 -87.43 91.12 3.42
CA ALA A 839 -86.27 91.98 3.20
C ALA A 839 -85.70 91.91 1.76
N SER A 840 -85.97 90.84 1.00
CA SER A 840 -85.43 90.61 -0.35
C SER A 840 -86.11 91.39 -1.48
N VAL A 841 -87.32 91.94 -1.29
CA VAL A 841 -88.10 92.61 -2.37
C VAL A 841 -88.38 94.10 -2.08
N GLY A 842 -88.17 94.53 -0.83
CA GLY A 842 -88.28 95.93 -0.40
C GLY A 842 -89.73 96.45 -0.24
N ARG A 843 -89.98 97.22 0.82
CA ARG A 843 -91.31 97.80 1.15
C ARG A 843 -91.83 98.72 0.05
N GLU A 844 -90.96 99.53 -0.55
CA GLU A 844 -91.34 100.59 -1.49
C GLU A 844 -91.97 100.03 -2.76
N THR A 845 -91.46 98.89 -3.24
CA THR A 845 -92.02 98.17 -4.38
C THR A 845 -93.47 97.76 -4.12
N TRP A 846 -93.77 97.14 -2.98
CA TRP A 846 -95.14 96.75 -2.64
C TRP A 846 -96.05 97.94 -2.35
N MET A 847 -95.54 99.02 -1.74
CA MET A 847 -96.37 100.21 -1.49
C MET A 847 -96.73 100.97 -2.75
N LYS A 848 -95.81 101.11 -3.71
CA LYS A 848 -96.12 101.73 -5.00
C LYS A 848 -97.22 100.94 -5.73
N ARG A 849 -97.17 99.60 -5.68
CA ARG A 849 -98.15 98.72 -6.33
C ARG A 849 -99.50 98.68 -5.62
N PHE A 850 -99.55 98.69 -4.28
CA PHE A 850 -100.82 98.86 -3.58
C PHE A 850 -101.41 100.24 -3.80
N ALA A 851 -100.60 101.30 -3.86
CA ALA A 851 -101.09 102.65 -4.18
C ALA A 851 -101.71 102.69 -5.58
N GLU A 852 -101.03 102.11 -6.58
CA GLU A 852 -101.56 101.98 -7.95
C GLU A 852 -102.87 101.17 -7.98
N ALA A 853 -102.98 100.06 -7.23
CA ALA A 853 -104.19 99.24 -7.17
C ALA A 853 -105.35 99.87 -6.38
N THR A 854 -105.08 100.70 -5.37
CA THR A 854 -106.11 101.38 -4.57
C THR A 854 -106.78 102.54 -5.33
N GLN A 855 -106.09 103.09 -6.34
CA GLN A 855 -106.59 104.15 -7.21
C GLN A 855 -107.51 103.63 -8.34
N TYR A 856 -107.63 102.30 -8.50
CA TYR A 856 -108.61 101.73 -9.41
C TYR A 856 -110.01 101.81 -8.79
N SER A 857 -110.79 102.80 -9.20
CA SER A 857 -112.23 102.84 -9.00
C SER A 857 -112.88 101.79 -9.92
N SER A 858 -113.50 100.76 -9.34
CA SER A 858 -114.55 100.02 -10.05
C SER A 858 -115.68 101.00 -10.31
N GLN A 859 -116.01 101.24 -11.58
CA GLN A 859 -117.32 101.80 -11.93
C GLN A 859 -118.43 100.91 -11.38
#